data_AF-A0A8H3XDY9-F1
#
_entry.id   AF-A0A8H3XDY9-F1
#
_cell.length_a   1.000
_cell.length_b   1.000
_cell.length_c   1.000
_cell.angle_alpha   90.00
_cell.angle_beta   90.00
_cell.angle_gamma   90.00
#
_symmetry.space_group_name_H-M   'P 1'
#
loop_
_entity.id
_entity.type
_entity.pdbx_description
1 polymer ?
#
loop_
_entity_poly.entity_id
_entity_poly.type
_entity_poly.pdbx_seq_one_letter_code
_entity_poly.pdbx_strand_id
1 'polypeptide(L)'
;MSNNIFIESVRIVEGDSDIVLRGMVKLQASNEEKIVTIEYTTDSWIRHNSVDAQYLYNFSNQDFYGFKASFKKSDIPLNLKFRARYETFWTSDDYEFFYDEGIPKEKHFSNDTNFENYSTERKRKQQEEEHRKLEEERKRKQQEEEHRKLEEERKLLDEERRKLKEEQKKLKEERLHKQKEERICKQQEEELQKRLEEEQKRLEEERNLLVEERSRLEEEQKRLKEERLRKQQDERRWQEKEQKMLEEENLRKKQEEEHRKLEEERRRFEKEQKMLEEERSRKQQEEEYKKLGKEQKRLDEERNLLGEERRKLDEERKRLEEERGRKQQEEERRRLEKEQKRLEEERLRKQQEEHRWLEKEQKKLEEENRRQEEERSRKQLEEAHKKLEEEEQKRLEKERSFLVEERRRLEEEQKRLAEERSLLEEERLHKQQEEESKRLEKVQKSQEEERLRKQREEEHKRLEKEQKKLGEERSLLVEERIKLEEEQKRLEEECLHKQQEKEQKLLEEERLHKQREEGHKRLEEEQKKLEEDEERRRLEEEQKRQEEERLRKQKEEECRRQGQQEEELNQQQITNKDISQRNSQVPTFNCCLNPNFGSGQAHYQEDNQCGQKSCIVHGLYFEQCQQYEEDFETELHKEESLANSMKKEILKFYARQMNAVNY
;
A
#
# COMPACT_ATOMS: atom_id res chain seq x y z
N MET A 1 66.78 10.21 78.68
CA MET A 1 67.60 9.65 79.77
C MET A 1 67.63 10.54 81.02
N SER A 2 66.96 11.71 81.03
CA SER A 2 66.73 12.52 82.24
C SER A 2 65.78 11.87 83.25
N ASN A 3 64.93 10.94 82.79
CA ASN A 3 63.83 10.29 83.51
C ASN A 3 64.29 9.27 84.58
N ASN A 4 65.51 9.38 85.10
CA ASN A 4 66.04 8.50 86.14
C ASN A 4 66.04 9.17 87.52
N ILE A 5 65.92 10.51 87.59
CA ILE A 5 65.93 11.29 88.84
C ILE A 5 64.63 12.08 88.98
N PHE A 6 64.00 12.02 90.15
CA PHE A 6 62.74 12.71 90.46
C PHE A 6 62.74 13.24 91.90
N ILE A 7 62.18 14.43 92.13
CA ILE A 7 61.87 14.88 93.50
C ILE A 7 60.51 14.28 93.88
N GLU A 8 60.50 13.35 94.84
CA GLU A 8 59.29 12.60 95.23
C GLU A 8 58.42 13.42 96.20
N SER A 9 59.04 14.08 97.18
CA SER A 9 58.36 15.01 98.08
C SER A 9 59.27 16.14 98.56
N VAL A 10 58.63 17.26 98.93
CA VAL A 10 59.26 18.39 99.61
C VAL A 10 58.39 18.79 100.81
N ARG A 11 59.00 18.89 101.99
CA ARG A 11 58.37 19.21 103.27
C ARG A 11 59.07 20.38 103.97
N ILE A 12 58.31 21.30 104.54
CA ILE A 12 58.80 22.38 105.41
C ILE A 12 58.64 22.00 106.89
N VAL A 13 59.69 22.27 107.66
CA VAL A 13 59.72 22.20 109.12
C VAL A 13 60.13 23.59 109.62
N GLU A 14 59.21 24.29 110.26
CA GLU A 14 59.49 25.60 110.85
C GLU A 14 60.18 25.45 112.21
N GLY A 15 61.17 26.30 112.48
CA GLY A 15 61.71 26.55 113.82
C GLY A 15 61.50 28.01 114.24
N ASP A 16 61.97 28.37 115.44
CA ASP A 16 61.66 29.66 116.08
C ASP A 16 62.21 30.90 115.36
N SER A 17 63.10 30.73 114.37
CA SER A 17 63.73 31.81 113.59
C SER A 17 64.02 31.44 112.12
N ASP A 18 64.32 30.17 111.85
CA ASP A 18 64.59 29.64 110.52
C ASP A 18 63.54 28.62 110.05
N ILE A 19 63.30 28.60 108.74
CA ILE A 19 62.49 27.61 108.03
C ILE A 19 63.43 26.54 107.47
N VAL A 20 63.22 25.29 107.85
CA VAL A 20 64.00 24.14 107.37
C VAL A 20 63.20 23.41 106.30
N LEU A 21 63.62 23.54 105.05
CA LEU A 21 63.18 22.69 103.97
C LEU A 21 63.86 21.32 104.08
N ARG A 22 63.10 20.24 103.93
CA ARG A 22 63.59 18.88 103.73
C ARG A 22 62.90 18.28 102.52
N GLY A 23 63.64 17.69 101.59
CA GLY A 23 63.04 16.98 100.46
C GLY A 23 63.66 15.61 100.25
N MET A 24 62.91 14.75 99.58
CA MET A 24 63.32 13.40 99.22
C MET A 24 63.40 13.29 97.70
N VAL A 25 64.56 12.86 97.21
CA VAL A 25 64.84 12.65 95.79
C VAL A 25 65.07 11.18 95.54
N LYS A 26 64.40 10.69 94.51
CA LYS A 26 64.28 9.29 94.13
C LYS A 26 65.02 9.09 92.82
N LEU A 27 65.97 8.17 92.83
CA LEU A 27 66.87 7.91 91.72
C LEU A 27 66.75 6.44 91.33
N GLN A 28 66.42 6.14 90.08
CA GLN A 28 66.36 4.75 89.62
C GLN A 28 67.78 4.15 89.63
N ALA A 29 67.94 2.98 90.26
CA ALA A 29 69.24 2.51 90.71
C ALA A 29 70.19 2.13 89.56
N SER A 30 71.47 2.29 89.84
CA SER A 30 72.62 1.96 88.99
C SER A 30 73.83 1.73 89.91
N ASN A 31 74.76 0.87 89.51
CA ASN A 31 75.60 0.10 90.45
C ASN A 31 76.89 0.82 90.93
N GLU A 32 76.90 2.15 90.98
CA GLU A 32 78.09 2.97 91.23
C GLU A 32 77.82 4.04 92.31
N GLU A 33 78.86 4.61 92.92
CA GLU A 33 78.73 5.65 93.96
C GLU A 33 78.26 6.98 93.36
N LYS A 34 77.38 7.71 94.08
CA LYS A 34 76.61 8.82 93.50
C LYS A 34 76.62 10.07 94.35
N ILE A 35 76.81 11.21 93.71
CA ILE A 35 76.58 12.54 94.28
C ILE A 35 75.33 13.12 93.64
N VAL A 36 74.29 13.33 94.45
CA VAL A 36 73.04 13.98 94.06
C VAL A 36 73.06 15.40 94.62
N THR A 37 73.19 16.41 93.76
CA THR A 37 73.16 17.82 94.14
C THR A 37 71.78 18.41 93.82
N ILE A 38 71.16 19.09 94.78
CA ILE A 38 69.89 19.81 94.57
C ILE A 38 70.21 21.29 94.43
N GLU A 39 69.94 21.83 93.24
CA GLU A 39 70.10 23.26 92.98
C GLU A 39 68.76 23.98 93.14
N TYR A 40 68.78 25.15 93.77
CA TYR A 40 67.58 25.88 94.14
C TYR A 40 67.73 27.40 94.09
N THR A 41 66.61 28.05 93.78
CA THR A 41 66.53 29.50 93.62
C THR A 41 65.25 30.06 94.24
N THR A 42 65.35 31.26 94.81
CA THR A 42 64.22 32.16 95.12
C THR A 42 64.10 33.32 94.13
N ASP A 43 65.17 33.64 93.38
CA ASP A 43 65.27 34.83 92.51
C ASP A 43 65.42 34.49 91.01
N SER A 44 64.70 33.47 90.53
CA SER A 44 64.68 33.02 89.13
C SER A 44 66.06 32.68 88.52
N TRP A 45 66.85 31.89 89.26
CA TRP A 45 68.18 31.39 88.90
C TRP A 45 69.28 32.45 88.80
N ILE A 46 69.08 33.64 89.39
CA ILE A 46 70.14 34.66 89.52
C ILE A 46 71.18 34.19 90.55
N ARG A 47 70.75 33.63 91.69
CA ARG A 47 71.62 32.99 92.68
C ARG A 47 71.55 31.47 92.59
N HIS A 48 72.67 30.87 92.20
CA HIS A 48 72.82 29.42 92.15
C HIS A 48 73.18 28.90 93.55
N ASN A 49 72.17 28.56 94.35
CA ASN A 49 72.36 27.85 95.61
C ASN A 49 72.29 26.34 95.32
N SER A 50 73.16 25.56 95.96
CA SER A 50 73.20 24.12 95.81
C SER A 50 73.37 23.44 97.17
N VAL A 51 72.75 22.28 97.35
CA VAL A 51 72.92 21.42 98.52
C VAL A 51 73.02 19.97 98.10
N ASP A 52 74.08 19.28 98.53
CA ASP A 52 74.21 17.84 98.26
C ASP A 52 73.27 17.03 99.16
N ALA A 53 72.52 16.13 98.52
CA ALA A 53 71.57 15.26 99.17
C ALA A 53 72.29 14.02 99.73
N GLN A 54 71.99 13.69 100.98
CA GLN A 54 72.58 12.56 101.68
C GLN A 54 71.80 11.29 101.32
N TYR A 55 72.50 10.22 100.95
CA TYR A 55 71.87 8.91 100.73
C TYR A 55 71.16 8.42 102.00
N LEU A 56 69.94 7.92 101.86
CA LEU A 56 69.10 7.41 102.95
C LEU A 56 69.02 5.89 102.92
N TYR A 57 68.54 5.32 101.82
CA TYR A 57 68.34 3.88 101.61
C TYR A 57 68.07 3.56 100.13
N ASN A 58 68.15 2.27 99.77
CA ASN A 58 67.65 1.74 98.51
C ASN A 58 66.36 0.94 98.80
N PHE A 59 65.37 1.05 97.92
CA PHE A 59 64.17 0.22 97.93
C PHE A 59 63.75 -0.10 96.49
N SER A 60 63.56 -1.38 96.17
CA SER A 60 63.00 -1.86 94.88
C SER A 60 63.69 -1.28 93.63
N ASN A 61 65.03 -1.35 93.59
CA ASN A 61 65.87 -0.79 92.52
C ASN A 61 65.76 0.73 92.37
N GLN A 62 65.53 1.45 93.47
CA GLN A 62 65.48 2.91 93.53
C GLN A 62 66.26 3.38 94.77
N ASP A 63 67.22 4.28 94.57
CA ASP A 63 68.03 4.93 95.61
C ASP A 63 67.31 6.20 96.08
N PHE A 64 67.22 6.43 97.38
CA PHE A 64 66.55 7.58 97.97
C PHE A 64 67.57 8.48 98.69
N TYR A 65 67.54 9.78 98.37
CA TYR A 65 68.44 10.81 98.89
C TYR A 65 67.63 11.91 99.59
N GLY A 66 68.06 12.31 100.78
CA GLY A 66 67.45 13.38 101.56
C GLY A 66 68.30 14.64 101.55
N PHE A 67 67.71 15.78 101.18
CA PHE A 67 68.37 17.08 101.26
C PHE A 67 67.72 17.97 102.32
N LYS A 68 68.50 18.92 102.86
CA LYS A 68 68.05 19.92 103.84
C LYS A 68 68.61 21.30 103.48
N ALA A 69 67.73 22.27 103.25
CA ALA A 69 68.07 23.68 103.12
C ALA A 69 67.44 24.51 104.25
N SER A 70 68.10 25.59 104.65
CA SER A 70 67.63 26.49 105.71
C SER A 70 67.49 27.91 105.16
N PHE A 71 66.36 28.55 105.47
CA PHE A 71 65.97 29.90 105.05
C PHE A 71 65.55 30.69 106.28
N LYS A 72 65.63 32.03 106.28
CA LYS A 72 65.17 32.81 107.44
C LYS A 72 63.67 33.02 107.36
N LYS A 73 62.97 33.12 108.49
CA LYS A 73 61.52 33.40 108.47
C LYS A 73 61.17 34.80 107.92
N SER A 74 62.16 35.69 107.77
CA SER A 74 62.03 36.97 107.04
C SER A 74 61.74 36.81 105.55
N ASP A 75 61.97 35.62 104.99
CA ASP A 75 62.07 35.42 103.53
C ASP A 75 60.76 34.82 102.94
N ILE A 76 59.68 34.78 103.73
CA ILE A 76 58.31 34.41 103.29
C ILE A 76 57.69 35.58 102.49
N PRO A 77 56.95 35.34 101.38
CA PRO A 77 56.61 34.03 100.80
C PRO A 77 57.76 33.43 99.98
N LEU A 78 58.08 32.18 100.26
CA LEU A 78 59.15 31.44 99.60
C LEU A 78 58.60 30.80 98.31
N ASN A 79 58.80 31.48 97.17
CA ASN A 79 58.68 30.85 95.86
C ASN A 79 60.02 30.18 95.51
N LEU A 80 60.08 28.85 95.65
CA LEU A 80 61.29 28.08 95.43
C LEU A 80 61.15 27.20 94.18
N LYS A 81 62.11 27.32 93.27
CA LYS A 81 62.26 26.40 92.13
C LYS A 81 63.47 25.51 92.37
N PHE A 82 63.29 24.21 92.15
CA PHE A 82 64.33 23.19 92.35
C PHE A 82 64.60 22.41 91.07
N ARG A 83 65.87 22.04 90.89
CA ARG A 83 66.28 20.97 89.97
C ARG A 83 67.16 20.00 90.74
N ALA A 84 66.95 18.70 90.55
CA ALA A 84 67.87 17.70 91.07
C ALA A 84 68.86 17.33 89.97
N ARG A 85 70.15 17.30 90.30
CA ARG A 85 71.23 16.85 89.41
C ARG A 85 71.90 15.63 90.01
N TYR A 86 72.14 14.62 89.19
CA TYR A 86 73.02 13.49 89.48
C TYR A 86 74.10 13.47 88.41
N GLU A 87 75.36 13.63 88.82
CA GLU A 87 76.51 13.83 87.92
C GLU A 87 76.24 14.95 86.89
N THR A 88 76.17 14.63 85.59
CA THR A 88 75.84 15.56 84.50
C THR A 88 74.36 15.58 84.11
N PHE A 89 73.53 14.73 84.71
CA PHE A 89 72.11 14.56 84.37
C PHE A 89 71.22 15.37 85.30
N TRP A 90 70.26 16.07 84.70
CA TRP A 90 69.29 16.92 85.39
C TRP A 90 67.89 16.29 85.32
N THR A 91 67.02 16.65 86.27
CA THR A 91 65.57 16.50 86.08
C THR A 91 65.13 17.18 84.78
N SER A 92 64.17 16.59 84.06
CA SER A 92 63.64 17.18 82.83
C SER A 92 62.91 18.51 83.06
N ASP A 93 62.40 18.70 84.28
CA ASP A 93 61.46 19.76 84.64
C ASP A 93 61.90 20.47 85.94
N ASP A 94 61.44 21.72 86.09
CA ASP A 94 61.64 22.54 87.28
C ASP A 94 60.52 22.25 88.30
N TYR A 95 60.89 21.83 89.50
CA TYR A 95 59.94 21.58 90.57
C TYR A 95 59.63 22.89 91.29
N GLU A 96 58.46 23.47 90.99
CA GLU A 96 57.98 24.68 91.67
C GLU A 96 57.24 24.33 92.97
N PHE A 97 57.70 24.94 94.07
CA PHE A 97 57.11 24.83 95.40
C PHE A 97 57.00 26.23 96.01
N PHE A 98 55.77 26.68 96.23
CA PHE A 98 55.44 27.98 96.82
C PHE A 98 54.98 27.77 98.27
N TYR A 99 55.57 28.50 99.20
CA TYR A 99 55.19 28.48 100.62
C TYR A 99 54.83 29.87 101.15
N ASP A 100 53.69 29.90 101.82
CA ASP A 100 53.11 31.03 102.53
C ASP A 100 52.38 30.50 103.78
N GLU A 101 52.09 31.36 104.77
CA GLU A 101 51.58 30.95 106.10
C GLU A 101 50.13 30.42 106.06
N GLY A 102 49.97 29.19 105.58
CA GLY A 102 48.68 28.48 105.49
C GLY A 102 48.64 27.35 104.45
N ILE A 103 49.64 27.26 103.57
CA ILE A 103 49.74 26.21 102.53
C ILE A 103 50.23 24.89 103.16
N PRO A 104 49.75 23.70 102.71
CA PRO A 104 50.22 22.41 103.24
C PRO A 104 51.74 22.31 103.24
N LYS A 105 52.29 21.99 104.42
CA LYS A 105 53.74 21.91 104.69
C LYS A 105 54.45 20.75 103.99
N GLU A 106 53.76 19.99 103.14
CA GLU A 106 54.32 18.90 102.34
C GLU A 106 53.61 18.81 100.98
N LYS A 107 54.39 18.62 99.92
CA LYS A 107 53.92 18.38 98.55
C LYS A 107 54.58 17.11 98.02
N HIS A 108 53.76 16.16 97.58
CA HIS A 108 54.20 14.98 96.82
C HIS A 108 54.02 15.22 95.32
N PHE A 109 54.88 14.64 94.50
CA PHE A 109 54.87 14.79 93.05
C PHE A 109 54.65 13.42 92.36
N SER A 110 53.47 12.82 92.58
CA SER A 110 53.04 11.56 91.95
C SER A 110 52.38 11.77 90.58
N ASN A 111 52.36 10.73 89.73
CA ASN A 111 52.21 10.89 88.26
C ASN A 111 51.24 9.86 87.63
N ASP A 112 50.05 9.69 88.22
CA ASP A 112 49.10 8.60 87.91
C ASP A 112 47.74 9.11 87.38
N THR A 113 47.65 9.43 86.08
CA THR A 113 46.40 9.92 85.44
C THR A 113 46.17 9.40 84.00
N ASN A 114 46.34 8.09 83.75
CA ASN A 114 46.34 7.61 82.34
C ASN A 114 45.68 6.24 82.04
N PHE A 115 44.82 5.68 82.90
CA PHE A 115 44.26 4.32 82.68
C PHE A 115 42.78 4.23 82.25
N GLU A 116 41.89 5.12 82.69
CA GLU A 116 40.44 4.93 82.47
C GLU A 116 39.93 5.33 81.06
N ASN A 117 40.56 6.30 80.38
CA ASN A 117 40.07 6.84 79.11
C ASN A 117 40.06 5.85 77.92
N TYR A 118 40.83 4.75 77.98
CA TYR A 118 40.98 3.84 76.84
C TYR A 118 39.79 2.87 76.63
N SER A 119 38.93 2.67 77.64
CA SER A 119 37.86 1.66 77.60
C SER A 119 36.55 2.20 77.00
N THR A 120 36.14 3.40 77.39
CA THR A 120 34.92 4.09 76.93
C THR A 120 35.04 4.54 75.48
N GLU A 121 36.17 5.14 75.11
CA GLU A 121 36.49 5.63 73.77
C GLU A 121 36.35 4.53 72.70
N ARG A 122 36.77 3.30 73.02
CA ARG A 122 36.70 2.15 72.11
C ARG A 122 35.26 1.68 71.86
N LYS A 123 34.45 1.56 72.92
CA LYS A 123 33.03 1.16 72.81
C LYS A 123 32.23 2.18 72.01
N ARG A 124 32.45 3.46 72.26
CA ARG A 124 31.79 4.56 71.54
C ARG A 124 32.12 4.53 70.05
N LYS A 125 33.40 4.35 69.68
CA LYS A 125 33.82 4.21 68.27
C LYS A 125 33.19 3.01 67.57
N GLN A 126 33.00 1.88 68.25
CA GLN A 126 32.30 0.73 67.69
C GLN A 126 30.81 1.06 67.41
N GLN A 127 30.12 1.71 68.35
CA GLN A 127 28.72 2.12 68.15
C GLN A 127 28.55 3.20 67.07
N GLU A 128 29.47 4.17 66.99
CA GLU A 128 29.51 5.16 65.91
C GLU A 128 29.77 4.50 64.53
N GLU A 129 30.60 3.45 64.46
CA GLU A 129 30.84 2.69 63.23
C GLU A 129 29.65 1.81 62.82
N GLU A 130 28.98 1.15 63.79
CA GLU A 130 27.75 0.38 63.55
C GLU A 130 26.60 1.28 63.08
N HIS A 131 26.40 2.44 63.72
CA HIS A 131 25.41 3.42 63.28
C HIS A 131 25.72 3.93 61.87
N ARG A 132 27.00 4.22 61.56
CA ARG A 132 27.41 4.64 60.22
C ARG A 132 27.12 3.56 59.17
N LYS A 133 27.42 2.29 59.46
CA LYS A 133 27.10 1.16 58.56
C LYS A 133 25.59 1.02 58.33
N LEU A 134 24.77 1.12 59.38
CA LEU A 134 23.30 1.10 59.27
C LEU A 134 22.75 2.29 58.49
N GLU A 135 23.36 3.47 58.59
CA GLU A 135 22.99 4.65 57.83
C GLU A 135 23.40 4.55 56.34
N GLU A 136 24.61 4.04 56.06
CA GLU A 136 25.07 3.71 54.71
C GLU A 136 24.19 2.63 54.06
N GLU A 137 23.78 1.59 54.80
CA GLU A 137 22.87 0.55 54.33
C GLU A 137 21.47 1.09 54.04
N ARG A 138 20.93 1.94 54.92
CA ARG A 138 19.64 2.64 54.69
C ARG A 138 19.69 3.52 53.44
N LYS A 139 20.77 4.28 53.25
CA LYS A 139 20.96 5.11 52.05
C LYS A 139 21.07 4.27 50.78
N ARG A 140 21.78 3.14 50.82
CA ARG A 140 21.82 2.17 49.71
C ARG A 140 20.43 1.62 49.39
N LYS A 141 19.67 1.17 50.39
CA LYS A 141 18.31 0.65 50.20
C LYS A 141 17.35 1.69 49.65
N GLN A 142 17.47 2.96 50.07
CA GLN A 142 16.72 4.07 49.48
C GLN A 142 17.08 4.31 48.01
N GLN A 143 18.38 4.36 47.68
CA GLN A 143 18.86 4.52 46.30
C GLN A 143 18.48 3.34 45.40
N GLU A 144 18.48 2.12 45.93
CA GLU A 144 18.04 0.91 45.24
C GLU A 144 16.53 0.91 44.98
N GLU A 145 15.72 1.37 45.94
CA GLU A 145 14.27 1.52 45.77
C GLU A 145 13.91 2.66 44.80
N GLU A 146 14.65 3.78 44.83
CA GLU A 146 14.54 4.87 43.84
C GLU A 146 14.95 4.40 42.44
N HIS A 147 16.07 3.68 42.30
CA HIS A 147 16.48 3.10 41.02
C HIS A 147 15.43 2.12 40.49
N ARG A 148 14.87 1.25 41.36
CA ARG A 148 13.82 0.31 40.97
C ARG A 148 12.56 1.03 40.47
N LYS A 149 12.11 2.09 41.16
CA LYS A 149 10.98 2.94 40.71
C LYS A 149 11.26 3.61 39.37
N LEU A 150 12.45 4.17 39.18
CA LEU A 150 12.87 4.78 37.90
C LEU A 150 12.99 3.73 36.77
N GLU A 151 13.33 2.49 37.08
CA GLU A 151 13.37 1.39 36.12
C GLU A 151 11.96 0.87 35.76
N GLU A 152 11.06 0.79 36.74
CA GLU A 152 9.63 0.51 36.55
C GLU A 152 8.96 1.62 35.70
N GLU A 153 9.21 2.89 35.99
CA GLU A 153 8.75 4.04 35.21
C GLU A 153 9.28 4.01 33.77
N ARG A 154 10.57 3.70 33.58
CA ARG A 154 11.17 3.53 32.24
C ARG A 154 10.51 2.39 31.46
N LYS A 155 10.23 1.25 32.09
CA LYS A 155 9.54 0.12 31.46
C LYS A 155 8.13 0.52 31.00
N LEU A 156 7.38 1.24 31.84
CA LEU A 156 6.06 1.77 31.48
C LEU A 156 6.13 2.76 30.31
N LEU A 157 7.08 3.69 30.33
CA LEU A 157 7.27 4.68 29.26
C LEU A 157 7.70 4.03 27.93
N ASP A 158 8.57 3.01 27.95
CA ASP A 158 8.94 2.28 26.72
C ASP A 158 7.80 1.37 26.22
N GLU A 159 6.94 0.84 27.10
CA GLU A 159 5.73 0.10 26.71
C GLU A 159 4.67 1.03 26.10
N GLU A 160 4.43 2.20 26.69
CA GLU A 160 3.57 3.26 26.10
C GLU A 160 4.11 3.72 24.75
N ARG A 161 5.42 3.99 24.68
CA ARG A 161 6.11 4.35 23.43
C ARG A 161 6.09 3.24 22.39
N ARG A 162 6.01 1.97 22.80
CA ARG A 162 5.76 0.84 21.90
C ARG A 162 4.32 0.85 21.37
N LYS A 163 3.32 0.98 22.26
CA LYS A 163 1.89 1.08 21.87
C LYS A 163 1.66 2.21 20.87
N LEU A 164 2.22 3.40 21.14
CA LEU A 164 2.14 4.56 20.25
C LEU A 164 2.83 4.34 18.89
N LYS A 165 3.95 3.58 18.83
CA LYS A 165 4.57 3.19 17.56
C LYS A 165 3.70 2.21 16.76
N GLU A 166 3.09 1.24 17.43
CA GLU A 166 2.19 0.26 16.80
C GLU A 166 0.91 0.94 16.28
N GLU A 167 0.34 1.88 17.03
CA GLU A 167 -0.78 2.73 16.60
C GLU A 167 -0.41 3.61 15.40
N GLN A 168 0.74 4.30 15.46
CA GLN A 168 1.25 5.07 14.31
C GLN A 168 1.56 4.20 13.08
N LYS A 169 1.86 2.91 13.25
CA LYS A 169 2.01 1.96 12.14
C LYS A 169 0.66 1.65 11.52
N LYS A 170 -0.33 1.26 12.33
CA LYS A 170 -1.72 1.00 11.91
C LYS A 170 -2.32 2.21 11.17
N LEU A 171 -2.16 3.43 11.71
CA LEU A 171 -2.66 4.66 11.09
C LEU A 171 -1.97 4.99 9.74
N LYS A 172 -0.70 4.58 9.54
CA LYS A 172 0.00 4.70 8.25
C LYS A 172 -0.47 3.64 7.25
N GLU A 173 -0.73 2.43 7.72
CA GLU A 173 -1.26 1.32 6.93
C GLU A 173 -2.69 1.60 6.47
N GLU A 174 -3.55 2.12 7.36
CA GLU A 174 -4.91 2.60 7.05
C GLU A 174 -4.89 3.75 6.03
N ARG A 175 -4.04 4.77 6.22
CA ARG A 175 -3.88 5.86 5.25
C ARG A 175 -3.41 5.37 3.89
N LEU A 176 -2.52 4.38 3.85
CA LEU A 176 -2.06 3.76 2.61
C LEU A 176 -3.16 2.90 1.95
N HIS A 177 -3.98 2.21 2.73
CA HIS A 177 -5.16 1.48 2.25
C HIS A 177 -6.16 2.44 1.60
N LYS A 178 -6.53 3.50 2.33
CA LYS A 178 -7.46 4.54 1.85
C LYS A 178 -6.95 5.26 0.60
N GLN A 179 -5.65 5.52 0.49
CA GLN A 179 -5.04 6.06 -0.73
C GLN A 179 -5.02 5.07 -1.91
N LYS A 180 -5.00 3.76 -1.66
CA LYS A 180 -5.16 2.74 -2.71
C LYS A 180 -6.61 2.65 -3.17
N GLU A 181 -7.56 2.63 -2.24
CA GLU A 181 -9.00 2.65 -2.53
C GLU A 181 -9.39 3.90 -3.33
N GLU A 182 -8.96 5.09 -2.89
CA GLU A 182 -9.22 6.35 -3.60
C GLU A 182 -8.64 6.35 -5.03
N ARG A 183 -7.49 5.71 -5.25
CA ARG A 183 -6.91 5.52 -6.60
C ARG A 183 -7.73 4.55 -7.45
N ILE A 184 -8.21 3.44 -6.87
CA ILE A 184 -9.05 2.45 -7.57
C ILE A 184 -10.39 3.08 -7.97
N CYS A 185 -11.04 3.81 -7.06
CA CYS A 185 -12.26 4.55 -7.37
C CYS A 185 -12.04 5.58 -8.47
N LYS A 186 -10.95 6.38 -8.42
CA LYS A 186 -10.62 7.34 -9.48
C LYS A 186 -10.34 6.67 -10.83
N GLN A 187 -9.67 5.53 -10.85
CA GLN A 187 -9.46 4.75 -12.08
C GLN A 187 -10.79 4.23 -12.65
N GLN A 188 -11.70 3.78 -11.80
CA GLN A 188 -13.05 3.36 -12.21
C GLN A 188 -13.91 4.54 -12.69
N GLU A 189 -13.83 5.70 -12.06
CA GLU A 189 -14.50 6.93 -12.49
C GLU A 189 -13.97 7.41 -13.85
N GLU A 190 -12.65 7.42 -14.05
CA GLU A 190 -12.03 7.74 -15.35
C GLU A 190 -12.39 6.73 -16.44
N GLU A 191 -12.49 5.43 -16.12
CA GLU A 191 -12.91 4.40 -17.07
C GLU A 191 -14.39 4.57 -17.45
N LEU A 192 -15.27 4.83 -16.47
CA LEU A 192 -16.68 5.13 -16.72
C LEU A 192 -16.86 6.40 -17.54
N GLN A 193 -16.07 7.45 -17.28
CA GLN A 193 -16.07 8.68 -18.10
C GLN A 193 -15.66 8.38 -19.55
N LYS A 194 -14.57 7.64 -19.78
CA LYS A 194 -14.14 7.25 -21.14
C LYS A 194 -15.22 6.44 -21.87
N ARG A 195 -15.86 5.49 -21.19
CA ARG A 195 -16.96 4.70 -21.78
C ARG A 195 -18.22 5.53 -22.08
N LEU A 196 -18.52 6.55 -21.25
CA LEU A 196 -19.60 7.51 -21.51
C LEU A 196 -19.26 8.46 -22.67
N GLU A 197 -18.01 8.91 -22.80
CA GLU A 197 -17.56 9.71 -23.96
C GLU A 197 -17.60 8.91 -25.26
N GLU A 198 -17.19 7.64 -25.23
CA GLU A 198 -17.31 6.72 -26.37
C GLU A 198 -18.78 6.49 -26.74
N GLU A 199 -19.67 6.34 -25.76
CA GLU A 199 -21.11 6.20 -25.98
C GLU A 199 -21.73 7.48 -26.56
N GLN A 200 -21.36 8.65 -26.05
CA GLN A 200 -21.77 9.94 -26.62
C GLN A 200 -21.28 10.12 -28.06
N LYS A 201 -20.04 9.74 -28.38
CA LYS A 201 -19.50 9.75 -29.76
C LYS A 201 -20.29 8.83 -30.68
N ARG A 202 -20.59 7.58 -30.28
CA ARG A 202 -21.45 6.68 -31.05
C ARG A 202 -22.85 7.24 -31.29
N LEU A 203 -23.47 7.86 -30.27
CA LEU A 203 -24.78 8.48 -30.38
C LEU A 203 -24.78 9.75 -31.25
N GLU A 204 -23.68 10.49 -31.28
CA GLU A 204 -23.50 11.63 -32.18
C GLU A 204 -23.25 11.19 -33.63
N GLU A 205 -22.45 10.15 -33.85
CA GLU A 205 -22.27 9.48 -35.15
C GLU A 205 -23.61 8.93 -35.68
N GLU A 206 -24.38 8.20 -34.87
CA GLU A 206 -25.71 7.70 -35.21
C GLU A 206 -26.68 8.85 -35.54
N ARG A 207 -26.67 9.91 -34.74
CA ARG A 207 -27.47 11.12 -34.98
C ARG A 207 -27.09 11.83 -36.28
N ASN A 208 -25.81 11.88 -36.63
CA ASN A 208 -25.34 12.46 -37.88
C ASN A 208 -25.74 11.58 -39.09
N LEU A 209 -25.65 10.25 -38.98
CA LEU A 209 -26.15 9.32 -40.00
C LEU A 209 -27.67 9.47 -40.22
N LEU A 210 -28.46 9.61 -39.15
CA LEU A 210 -29.90 9.86 -39.24
C LEU A 210 -30.26 11.23 -39.85
N VAL A 211 -29.39 12.24 -39.68
CA VAL A 211 -29.52 13.55 -40.35
C VAL A 211 -29.18 13.44 -41.84
N GLU A 212 -28.13 12.71 -42.21
CA GLU A 212 -27.81 12.41 -43.61
C GLU A 212 -28.93 11.61 -44.30
N GLU A 213 -29.44 10.55 -43.67
CA GLU A 213 -30.53 9.74 -44.21
C GLU A 213 -31.79 10.58 -44.43
N ARG A 214 -32.16 11.41 -43.44
CA ARG A 214 -33.24 12.40 -43.58
C ARG A 214 -33.00 13.36 -44.76
N SER A 215 -31.79 13.88 -44.90
CA SER A 215 -31.45 14.78 -46.01
C SER A 215 -31.57 14.10 -47.38
N ARG A 216 -31.12 12.84 -47.49
CA ARG A 216 -31.26 12.03 -48.71
C ARG A 216 -32.73 11.76 -49.05
N LEU A 217 -33.54 11.41 -48.05
CA LEU A 217 -34.99 11.23 -48.20
C LEU A 217 -35.72 12.53 -48.56
N GLU A 218 -35.28 13.68 -48.05
CA GLU A 218 -35.82 14.99 -48.42
C GLU A 218 -35.44 15.42 -49.84
N GLU A 219 -34.23 15.06 -50.32
CA GLU A 219 -33.87 15.18 -51.73
C GLU A 219 -34.69 14.26 -52.64
N GLU A 220 -34.86 12.98 -52.27
CA GLU A 220 -35.67 12.04 -53.04
C GLU A 220 -37.13 12.51 -53.11
N GLN A 221 -37.69 12.97 -51.99
CA GLN A 221 -38.99 13.65 -51.92
C GLN A 221 -39.09 14.86 -52.87
N LYS A 222 -38.03 15.68 -53.00
CA LYS A 222 -38.00 16.79 -53.97
C LYS A 222 -37.97 16.27 -55.42
N ARG A 223 -37.08 15.32 -55.72
CA ARG A 223 -36.95 14.70 -57.06
C ARG A 223 -38.27 14.06 -57.52
N LEU A 224 -38.95 13.33 -56.64
CA LEU A 224 -40.27 12.74 -56.93
C LEU A 224 -41.37 13.79 -57.12
N LYS A 225 -41.33 14.91 -56.38
CA LYS A 225 -42.27 16.04 -56.58
C LYS A 225 -42.02 16.76 -57.91
N GLU A 226 -40.76 16.98 -58.27
CA GLU A 226 -40.38 17.55 -59.57
C GLU A 226 -40.74 16.63 -60.74
N GLU A 227 -40.47 15.32 -60.64
CA GLU A 227 -40.83 14.35 -61.66
C GLU A 227 -42.35 14.27 -61.85
N ARG A 228 -43.12 14.28 -60.75
CA ARG A 228 -44.58 14.33 -60.78
C ARG A 228 -45.09 15.63 -61.42
N LEU A 229 -44.45 16.76 -61.14
CA LEU A 229 -44.79 18.05 -61.76
C LEU A 229 -44.45 18.06 -63.26
N ARG A 230 -43.31 17.51 -63.68
CA ARG A 230 -42.94 17.34 -65.09
C ARG A 230 -43.95 16.45 -65.82
N LYS A 231 -44.29 15.29 -65.26
CA LYS A 231 -45.33 14.40 -65.80
C LYS A 231 -46.68 15.12 -65.95
N GLN A 232 -47.10 15.92 -64.96
CA GLN A 232 -48.32 16.74 -65.08
C GLN A 232 -48.21 17.87 -66.11
N GLN A 233 -47.03 18.46 -66.33
CA GLN A 233 -46.83 19.45 -67.39
C GLN A 233 -46.85 18.81 -68.78
N ASP A 234 -46.23 17.65 -68.96
CA ASP A 234 -46.20 16.94 -70.24
C ASP A 234 -47.57 16.31 -70.57
N GLU A 235 -48.32 15.85 -69.56
CA GLU A 235 -49.73 15.44 -69.70
C GLU A 235 -50.64 16.62 -70.09
N ARG A 236 -50.47 17.81 -69.49
CA ARG A 236 -51.16 19.04 -69.92
C ARG A 236 -50.78 19.43 -71.36
N ARG A 237 -49.48 19.39 -71.70
CA ARG A 237 -49.00 19.66 -73.07
C ARG A 237 -49.54 18.65 -74.09
N TRP A 238 -49.78 17.40 -73.67
CA TRP A 238 -50.44 16.40 -74.50
C TRP A 238 -51.91 16.78 -74.72
N GLN A 239 -52.66 17.07 -73.64
CA GLN A 239 -54.06 17.50 -73.71
C GLN A 239 -54.24 18.79 -74.52
N GLU A 240 -53.35 19.78 -74.38
CA GLU A 240 -53.34 21.01 -75.20
C GLU A 240 -53.07 20.74 -76.68
N LYS A 241 -52.20 19.77 -77.01
CA LYS A 241 -51.97 19.35 -78.40
C LYS A 241 -53.17 18.61 -78.96
N GLU A 242 -53.76 17.70 -78.18
CA GLU A 242 -54.94 16.93 -78.56
C GLU A 242 -56.16 17.84 -78.80
N GLN A 243 -56.37 18.83 -77.93
CA GLN A 243 -57.36 19.89 -78.14
C GLN A 243 -57.08 20.71 -79.41
N LYS A 244 -55.83 21.15 -79.65
CA LYS A 244 -55.48 21.89 -80.87
C LYS A 244 -55.66 21.07 -82.15
N MET A 245 -55.28 19.79 -82.14
CA MET A 245 -55.54 18.88 -83.26
C MET A 245 -57.04 18.73 -83.54
N LEU A 246 -57.86 18.62 -82.48
CA LEU A 246 -59.32 18.55 -82.59
C LEU A 246 -59.94 19.88 -83.06
N GLU A 247 -59.40 21.04 -82.64
CA GLU A 247 -59.81 22.36 -83.11
C GLU A 247 -59.43 22.58 -84.59
N GLU A 248 -58.22 22.21 -85.00
CA GLU A 248 -57.78 22.25 -86.40
C GLU A 248 -58.58 21.30 -87.29
N GLU A 249 -58.90 20.09 -86.82
CA GLU A 249 -59.74 19.15 -87.55
C GLU A 249 -61.18 19.69 -87.72
N ASN A 250 -61.75 20.28 -86.66
CA ASN A 250 -63.06 20.92 -86.73
C ASN A 250 -63.05 22.20 -87.59
N LEU A 251 -61.93 22.93 -87.65
CA LEU A 251 -61.77 24.08 -88.56
C LEU A 251 -61.67 23.63 -90.02
N ARG A 252 -60.89 22.58 -90.31
CA ARG A 252 -60.83 21.96 -91.65
C ARG A 252 -62.20 21.47 -92.11
N LYS A 253 -62.94 20.72 -91.27
CA LYS A 253 -64.29 20.25 -91.61
C LYS A 253 -65.25 21.40 -91.96
N LYS A 254 -65.17 22.54 -91.25
CA LYS A 254 -65.94 23.75 -91.59
C LYS A 254 -65.52 24.34 -92.94
N GLN A 255 -64.22 24.48 -93.18
CA GLN A 255 -63.67 24.99 -94.45
C GLN A 255 -64.00 24.08 -95.64
N GLU A 256 -63.98 22.75 -95.45
CA GLU A 256 -64.40 21.76 -96.45
C GLU A 256 -65.92 21.83 -96.72
N GLU A 257 -66.75 22.03 -95.69
CA GLU A 257 -68.20 22.21 -95.87
C GLU A 257 -68.55 23.54 -96.55
N GLU A 258 -67.83 24.63 -96.24
CA GLU A 258 -67.95 25.91 -96.94
C GLU A 258 -67.47 25.82 -98.38
N HIS A 259 -66.33 25.17 -98.65
CA HIS A 259 -65.87 24.92 -100.02
C HIS A 259 -66.89 24.10 -100.81
N ARG A 260 -67.46 23.04 -100.21
CA ARG A 260 -68.50 22.23 -100.87
C ARG A 260 -69.76 23.06 -101.19
N LYS A 261 -70.18 23.96 -100.30
CA LYS A 261 -71.31 24.88 -100.55
C LYS A 261 -71.01 25.84 -101.70
N LEU A 262 -69.83 26.45 -101.72
CA LEU A 262 -69.38 27.35 -102.79
C LEU A 262 -69.24 26.60 -104.13
N GLU A 263 -68.80 25.35 -104.13
CA GLU A 263 -68.70 24.51 -105.32
C GLU A 263 -70.09 24.07 -105.83
N GLU A 264 -71.01 23.70 -104.92
CA GLU A 264 -72.42 23.45 -105.24
C GLU A 264 -73.10 24.70 -105.82
N GLU A 265 -72.80 25.89 -105.30
CA GLU A 265 -73.33 27.18 -105.79
C GLU A 265 -72.73 27.56 -107.15
N ARG A 266 -71.41 27.45 -107.33
CA ARG A 266 -70.74 27.62 -108.63
C ARG A 266 -71.34 26.70 -109.68
N ARG A 267 -71.61 25.44 -109.32
CA ARG A 267 -72.23 24.43 -110.20
C ARG A 267 -73.72 24.69 -110.47
N ARG A 268 -74.40 25.54 -109.71
CA ARG A 268 -75.73 26.10 -110.06
C ARG A 268 -75.54 27.25 -111.06
N PHE A 269 -74.67 28.20 -110.77
CA PHE A 269 -74.41 29.36 -111.62
C PHE A 269 -73.90 28.96 -113.02
N GLU A 270 -73.04 27.95 -113.14
CA GLU A 270 -72.58 27.40 -114.42
C GLU A 270 -73.69 26.74 -115.23
N LYS A 271 -74.71 26.16 -114.58
CA LYS A 271 -75.91 25.64 -115.29
C LYS A 271 -76.80 26.78 -115.77
N GLU A 272 -76.99 27.80 -114.93
CA GLU A 272 -77.77 28.99 -115.29
C GLU A 272 -77.15 29.77 -116.46
N GLN A 273 -75.83 29.95 -116.45
CA GLN A 273 -75.07 30.48 -117.60
C GLN A 273 -75.33 29.69 -118.88
N LYS A 274 -75.26 28.35 -118.84
CA LYS A 274 -75.53 27.50 -120.00
C LYS A 274 -76.97 27.59 -120.50
N MET A 275 -77.96 27.61 -119.60
CA MET A 275 -79.37 27.81 -119.99
C MET A 275 -79.57 29.17 -120.69
N LEU A 276 -78.93 30.23 -120.21
CA LEU A 276 -78.98 31.57 -120.81
C LEU A 276 -78.25 31.64 -122.17
N GLU A 277 -77.16 30.89 -122.34
CA GLU A 277 -76.41 30.81 -123.60
C GLU A 277 -77.17 30.00 -124.67
N GLU A 278 -77.78 28.87 -124.28
CA GLU A 278 -78.70 28.10 -125.13
C GLU A 278 -79.94 28.93 -125.54
N GLU A 279 -80.52 29.72 -124.61
CA GLU A 279 -81.63 30.63 -124.93
C GLU A 279 -81.23 31.73 -125.93
N ARG A 280 -80.02 32.30 -125.80
CA ARG A 280 -79.47 33.28 -126.76
C ARG A 280 -79.25 32.67 -128.13
N SER A 281 -78.62 31.50 -128.21
CA SER A 281 -78.38 30.77 -129.46
C SER A 281 -79.68 30.47 -130.20
N ARG A 282 -80.71 30.00 -129.47
CA ARG A 282 -82.05 29.73 -130.03
C ARG A 282 -82.71 30.99 -130.61
N LYS A 283 -82.58 32.15 -129.96
CA LYS A 283 -83.13 33.43 -130.46
C LYS A 283 -82.42 33.92 -131.72
N GLN A 284 -81.11 33.70 -131.84
CA GLN A 284 -80.34 34.06 -133.04
C GLN A 284 -80.79 33.27 -134.28
N GLN A 285 -81.00 31.96 -134.15
CA GLN A 285 -81.51 31.13 -135.25
C GLN A 285 -82.93 31.53 -135.70
N GLU A 286 -83.80 31.97 -134.78
CA GLU A 286 -85.16 32.40 -135.13
C GLU A 286 -85.19 33.72 -135.94
N GLU A 287 -84.25 34.63 -135.69
CA GLU A 287 -84.09 35.83 -136.52
C GLU A 287 -83.58 35.51 -137.94
N GLU A 288 -82.70 34.53 -138.07
CA GLU A 288 -82.07 34.19 -139.35
C GLU A 288 -83.08 33.57 -140.33
N TYR A 289 -83.91 32.64 -139.86
CA TYR A 289 -85.05 32.10 -140.62
C TYR A 289 -86.03 33.20 -141.06
N LYS A 290 -86.25 34.24 -140.24
CA LYS A 290 -87.11 35.40 -140.58
C LYS A 290 -86.51 36.34 -141.64
N LYS A 291 -85.21 36.23 -141.94
CA LYS A 291 -84.51 37.01 -142.97
C LYS A 291 -84.58 36.30 -144.33
N LEU A 292 -84.17 35.02 -144.41
CA LEU A 292 -84.23 34.25 -145.68
C LEU A 292 -85.64 34.22 -146.30
N GLY A 293 -86.68 34.03 -145.48
CA GLY A 293 -88.07 33.97 -145.94
C GLY A 293 -88.63 35.26 -146.59
N LYS A 294 -87.89 36.38 -146.53
CA LYS A 294 -88.24 37.65 -147.19
C LYS A 294 -87.45 37.90 -148.48
N GLU A 295 -86.26 37.33 -148.60
CA GLU A 295 -85.39 37.50 -149.76
C GLU A 295 -85.87 36.65 -150.95
N GLN A 296 -86.24 35.40 -150.68
CA GLN A 296 -86.76 34.46 -151.68
C GLN A 296 -87.94 35.02 -152.50
N LYS A 297 -88.82 35.81 -151.87
CA LYS A 297 -90.02 36.38 -152.53
C LYS A 297 -89.74 37.53 -153.51
N ARG A 298 -88.57 38.19 -153.42
CA ARG A 298 -88.25 39.31 -154.32
C ARG A 298 -87.67 38.85 -155.66
N LEU A 299 -87.04 37.67 -155.68
CA LEU A 299 -86.35 37.13 -156.86
C LEU A 299 -87.31 36.52 -157.91
N ASP A 300 -88.50 36.06 -157.51
CA ASP A 300 -89.50 35.53 -158.45
C ASP A 300 -90.27 36.64 -159.20
N GLU A 301 -90.38 37.85 -158.64
CA GLU A 301 -91.08 38.99 -159.27
C GLU A 301 -90.23 39.67 -160.36
N GLU A 302 -88.91 39.82 -160.13
CA GLU A 302 -87.98 40.46 -161.06
C GLU A 302 -87.75 39.64 -162.35
N ARG A 303 -87.93 38.31 -162.27
CA ARG A 303 -87.63 37.38 -163.37
C ARG A 303 -88.57 37.47 -164.57
N ASN A 304 -89.79 38.01 -164.40
CA ASN A 304 -90.85 37.97 -165.42
C ASN A 304 -90.90 39.20 -166.36
N LEU A 305 -90.06 40.22 -166.16
CA LEU A 305 -90.13 41.49 -166.92
C LEU A 305 -88.97 41.74 -167.90
N LEU A 306 -87.93 40.90 -167.91
CA LEU A 306 -86.70 41.10 -168.70
C LEU A 306 -86.61 40.26 -169.99
N GLY A 307 -87.76 39.80 -170.52
CA GLY A 307 -87.81 38.84 -171.64
C GLY A 307 -87.71 39.43 -173.05
N GLU A 308 -88.26 40.62 -173.32
CA GLU A 308 -88.66 40.98 -174.70
C GLU A 308 -87.82 42.08 -175.38
N GLU A 309 -87.09 42.92 -174.65
CA GLU A 309 -86.40 44.09 -175.24
C GLU A 309 -84.95 43.82 -175.70
N ARG A 310 -84.44 42.60 -175.54
CA ARG A 310 -83.01 42.26 -175.76
C ARG A 310 -82.69 41.71 -177.15
N ARG A 311 -83.37 42.16 -178.21
CA ARG A 311 -83.32 41.49 -179.53
C ARG A 311 -83.46 42.36 -180.80
N LYS A 312 -83.22 43.68 -180.77
CA LYS A 312 -83.50 44.54 -181.96
C LYS A 312 -82.56 45.67 -182.38
N LEU A 313 -81.53 46.08 -181.61
CA LEU A 313 -80.57 47.09 -182.08
C LEU A 313 -79.10 46.73 -181.78
N ASP A 314 -78.30 46.86 -182.85
CA ASP A 314 -76.94 47.38 -182.97
C ASP A 314 -75.84 46.76 -182.07
N GLU A 315 -74.90 45.96 -182.58
CA GLU A 315 -74.55 45.56 -183.96
C GLU A 315 -73.81 46.58 -184.87
N GLU A 316 -73.41 47.75 -184.37
CA GLU A 316 -72.17 48.44 -184.82
C GLU A 316 -71.56 49.19 -183.61
N ARG A 317 -70.33 48.96 -183.13
CA ARG A 317 -69.15 48.19 -183.58
C ARG A 317 -68.46 48.61 -184.89
N LYS A 318 -68.45 49.91 -185.18
CA LYS A 318 -67.46 50.69 -185.97
C LYS A 318 -67.87 52.17 -185.84
N ARG A 319 -67.00 53.16 -185.62
CA ARG A 319 -65.53 53.29 -185.62
C ARG A 319 -65.20 54.17 -184.37
N LEU A 320 -64.18 53.91 -183.57
CA LEU A 320 -62.74 54.06 -183.88
C LEU A 320 -62.41 55.41 -184.53
N GLU A 321 -61.92 56.36 -183.72
CA GLU A 321 -61.12 57.55 -184.10
C GLU A 321 -61.81 58.60 -185.03
N GLU A 322 -61.54 59.91 -184.94
CA GLU A 322 -60.44 60.62 -184.26
C GLU A 322 -60.77 62.11 -183.95
N GLU A 323 -59.87 62.75 -183.19
CA GLU A 323 -59.40 64.13 -183.36
C GLU A 323 -60.30 65.40 -183.09
N ARG A 324 -60.00 66.07 -181.95
CA ARG A 324 -60.00 67.55 -181.66
C ARG A 324 -61.28 68.41 -181.78
N GLY A 325 -61.39 69.39 -180.85
CA GLY A 325 -62.14 70.65 -181.09
C GLY A 325 -62.62 71.39 -179.82
N ARG A 326 -61.92 72.46 -179.39
CA ARG A 326 -62.35 73.29 -178.24
C ARG A 326 -63.22 74.48 -178.65
N LYS A 327 -64.33 74.70 -177.92
CA LYS A 327 -64.82 75.96 -177.30
C LYS A 327 -66.28 75.73 -176.83
N GLN A 328 -66.80 76.30 -175.75
CA GLN A 328 -66.37 77.43 -174.88
C GLN A 328 -66.16 76.88 -173.43
N GLN A 329 -65.27 77.33 -172.52
CA GLN A 329 -64.77 78.65 -172.10
C GLN A 329 -65.84 79.58 -171.48
N GLU A 330 -65.64 80.27 -170.35
CA GLU A 330 -64.52 80.27 -169.37
C GLU A 330 -64.93 81.03 -168.07
N GLU A 331 -65.43 80.34 -167.03
CA GLU A 331 -65.79 81.02 -165.76
C GLU A 331 -65.37 80.30 -164.46
N GLU A 332 -65.56 78.98 -164.34
CA GLU A 332 -65.20 78.23 -163.10
C GLU A 332 -63.72 78.34 -162.71
N ARG A 333 -62.83 78.45 -163.70
CA ARG A 333 -61.36 78.43 -163.52
C ARG A 333 -60.86 79.56 -162.61
N ARG A 334 -61.66 80.60 -162.35
CA ARG A 334 -61.30 81.74 -161.48
C ARG A 334 -61.63 81.56 -159.99
N ARG A 335 -62.24 80.44 -159.57
CA ARG A 335 -62.54 80.16 -158.14
C ARG A 335 -61.46 79.35 -157.43
N LEU A 336 -61.04 78.22 -158.02
CA LEU A 336 -60.08 77.26 -157.43
C LEU A 336 -58.73 77.88 -157.01
N GLU A 337 -58.25 78.88 -157.75
CA GLU A 337 -56.94 79.52 -157.51
C GLU A 337 -56.88 80.34 -156.20
N LYS A 338 -58.04 80.68 -155.60
CA LYS A 338 -58.12 81.34 -154.28
C LYS A 338 -58.12 80.38 -153.09
N GLU A 339 -58.37 79.09 -153.32
CA GLU A 339 -58.50 78.09 -152.25
C GLU A 339 -57.14 77.52 -151.85
N GLN A 340 -56.30 77.17 -152.83
CA GLN A 340 -54.94 76.68 -152.59
C GLN A 340 -54.10 77.65 -151.74
N LYS A 341 -54.26 78.96 -151.94
CA LYS A 341 -53.49 79.98 -151.22
C LYS A 341 -53.82 80.12 -149.72
N ARG A 342 -54.92 79.53 -149.23
CA ARG A 342 -55.24 79.45 -147.79
C ARG A 342 -54.64 78.23 -147.11
N LEU A 343 -54.59 77.09 -147.81
CA LEU A 343 -54.07 75.83 -147.27
C LEU A 343 -52.57 75.90 -146.94
N GLU A 344 -51.81 76.73 -147.64
CA GLU A 344 -50.36 76.87 -147.45
C GLU A 344 -49.99 77.67 -146.19
N GLU A 345 -50.70 78.77 -145.88
CA GLU A 345 -50.50 79.54 -144.64
C GLU A 345 -50.87 78.75 -143.38
N GLU A 346 -51.94 77.96 -143.42
CA GLU A 346 -52.36 77.12 -142.28
C GLU A 346 -51.32 76.04 -141.96
N ARG A 347 -50.74 75.44 -143.01
CA ARG A 347 -49.74 74.36 -142.89
C ARG A 347 -48.44 74.86 -142.24
N LEU A 348 -48.00 76.07 -142.59
CA LEU A 348 -46.81 76.70 -142.00
C LEU A 348 -47.00 77.06 -140.50
N ARG A 349 -48.20 77.50 -140.11
CA ARG A 349 -48.51 77.76 -138.69
C ARG A 349 -48.45 76.49 -137.84
N LYS A 350 -49.09 75.41 -138.28
CA LYS A 350 -49.13 74.14 -137.54
C LYS A 350 -47.72 73.60 -137.25
N GLN A 351 -46.83 73.61 -138.24
CA GLN A 351 -45.44 73.18 -138.07
C GLN A 351 -44.66 74.02 -137.03
N GLN A 352 -44.93 75.33 -136.93
CA GLN A 352 -44.30 76.18 -135.90
C GLN A 352 -44.88 76.01 -134.49
N GLU A 353 -46.08 75.46 -134.33
CA GLU A 353 -46.63 75.14 -133.01
C GLU A 353 -46.18 73.75 -132.54
N GLU A 354 -46.19 72.77 -133.44
CA GLU A 354 -45.71 71.40 -133.22
C GLU A 354 -44.23 71.37 -132.78
N HIS A 355 -43.35 72.11 -133.47
CA HIS A 355 -41.93 72.21 -133.09
C HIS A 355 -41.71 72.89 -131.71
N ARG A 356 -42.54 73.87 -131.34
CA ARG A 356 -42.47 74.55 -130.02
C ARG A 356 -43.14 73.75 -128.90
N TRP A 357 -43.91 72.73 -129.23
CA TRP A 357 -44.46 71.76 -128.29
C TRP A 357 -43.41 70.68 -127.98
N LEU A 358 -42.83 70.06 -129.01
CA LEU A 358 -41.77 69.05 -128.89
C LEU A 358 -40.54 69.57 -128.10
N GLU A 359 -40.09 70.79 -128.36
CA GLU A 359 -38.95 71.39 -127.64
C GLU A 359 -39.24 71.62 -126.14
N LYS A 360 -40.51 71.82 -125.77
CA LYS A 360 -40.94 71.93 -124.36
C LYS A 360 -41.10 70.56 -123.70
N GLU A 361 -41.44 69.53 -124.48
CA GLU A 361 -41.56 68.16 -123.99
C GLU A 361 -40.18 67.55 -123.73
N GLN A 362 -39.21 67.71 -124.64
CA GLN A 362 -37.81 67.29 -124.42
C GLN A 362 -37.21 67.91 -123.16
N LYS A 363 -37.36 69.23 -122.95
CA LYS A 363 -36.82 69.92 -121.77
C LYS A 363 -37.43 69.44 -120.45
N LYS A 364 -38.69 68.98 -120.45
CA LYS A 364 -39.29 68.32 -119.28
C LYS A 364 -38.70 66.93 -119.05
N LEU A 365 -38.52 66.15 -120.12
CA LEU A 365 -37.98 64.79 -120.05
C LEU A 365 -36.51 64.79 -119.57
N GLU A 366 -35.71 65.77 -119.97
CA GLU A 366 -34.35 65.99 -119.44
C GLU A 366 -34.37 66.37 -117.95
N GLU A 367 -35.26 67.28 -117.52
CA GLU A 367 -35.35 67.67 -116.12
C GLU A 367 -35.85 66.52 -115.22
N GLU A 368 -36.79 65.70 -115.70
CA GLU A 368 -37.29 64.52 -115.00
C GLU A 368 -36.22 63.43 -114.89
N ASN A 369 -35.47 63.14 -115.97
CA ASN A 369 -34.34 62.22 -115.93
C ASN A 369 -33.25 62.70 -114.95
N ARG A 370 -32.89 63.99 -114.96
CA ARG A 370 -31.88 64.53 -114.04
C ARG A 370 -32.32 64.38 -112.57
N ARG A 371 -33.60 64.66 -112.27
CA ARG A 371 -34.17 64.44 -110.92
C ARG A 371 -34.12 62.96 -110.52
N GLN A 372 -34.38 62.02 -111.44
CA GLN A 372 -34.26 60.58 -111.15
C GLN A 372 -32.80 60.14 -110.92
N GLU A 373 -31.81 60.69 -111.64
CA GLU A 373 -30.39 60.42 -111.36
C GLU A 373 -29.94 61.00 -110.01
N GLU A 374 -30.30 62.24 -109.71
CA GLU A 374 -30.04 62.88 -108.41
C GLU A 374 -30.64 62.05 -107.25
N GLU A 375 -31.89 61.55 -107.39
CA GLU A 375 -32.54 60.70 -106.38
C GLU A 375 -31.87 59.32 -106.22
N ARG A 376 -31.48 58.67 -107.33
CA ARG A 376 -30.77 57.38 -107.31
C ARG A 376 -29.39 57.52 -106.68
N SER A 377 -28.63 58.56 -107.04
CA SER A 377 -27.32 58.87 -106.46
C SER A 377 -27.43 59.12 -104.96
N ARG A 378 -28.44 59.88 -104.52
CA ARG A 378 -28.68 60.14 -103.08
C ARG A 378 -28.99 58.84 -102.33
N LYS A 379 -29.87 57.99 -102.86
CA LYS A 379 -30.22 56.69 -102.24
C LYS A 379 -29.01 55.76 -102.13
N GLN A 380 -28.14 55.72 -103.15
CA GLN A 380 -26.91 54.94 -103.11
C GLN A 380 -25.92 55.43 -102.04
N LEU A 381 -25.78 56.75 -101.86
CA LEU A 381 -24.98 57.34 -100.80
C LEU A 381 -25.53 57.01 -99.39
N GLU A 382 -26.85 57.12 -99.21
CA GLU A 382 -27.54 56.86 -97.94
C GLU A 382 -27.46 55.36 -97.56
N GLU A 383 -27.59 54.46 -98.53
CA GLU A 383 -27.40 53.01 -98.32
C GLU A 383 -25.93 52.63 -98.07
N ALA A 384 -24.96 53.34 -98.66
CA ALA A 384 -23.54 53.12 -98.39
C ALA A 384 -23.14 53.60 -96.99
N HIS A 385 -23.62 54.77 -96.56
CA HIS A 385 -23.40 55.31 -95.22
C HIS A 385 -23.91 54.34 -94.14
N LYS A 386 -25.14 53.85 -94.30
CA LYS A 386 -25.74 52.90 -93.36
C LYS A 386 -24.95 51.58 -93.26
N LYS A 387 -24.39 51.08 -94.37
CA LYS A 387 -23.56 49.88 -94.37
C LYS A 387 -22.23 50.09 -93.65
N LEU A 388 -21.63 51.28 -93.78
CA LEU A 388 -20.43 51.68 -93.02
C LEU A 388 -20.73 51.76 -91.52
N GLU A 389 -21.80 52.44 -91.11
CA GLU A 389 -22.21 52.51 -89.70
C GLU A 389 -22.52 51.13 -89.11
N GLU A 390 -23.19 50.26 -89.86
CA GLU A 390 -23.44 48.88 -89.43
C GLU A 390 -22.16 48.02 -89.34
N GLU A 391 -21.15 48.23 -90.19
CA GLU A 391 -19.86 47.51 -90.06
C GLU A 391 -19.02 48.07 -88.90
N GLU A 392 -18.99 49.39 -88.71
CA GLU A 392 -18.31 50.04 -87.60
C GLU A 392 -18.91 49.62 -86.25
N GLN A 393 -20.25 49.62 -86.12
CA GLN A 393 -20.92 49.08 -84.92
C GLN A 393 -20.58 47.61 -84.69
N LYS A 394 -20.60 46.75 -85.74
CA LYS A 394 -20.22 45.33 -85.63
C LYS A 394 -18.73 45.12 -85.32
N ARG A 395 -17.86 46.09 -85.59
CA ARG A 395 -16.44 46.10 -85.16
C ARG A 395 -16.34 46.49 -83.68
N LEU A 396 -16.93 47.62 -83.29
CA LEU A 396 -16.92 48.12 -81.91
C LEU A 396 -17.61 47.16 -80.93
N GLU A 397 -18.65 46.45 -81.35
CA GLU A 397 -19.32 45.42 -80.55
C GLU A 397 -18.43 44.18 -80.35
N LYS A 398 -17.72 43.72 -81.39
CA LYS A 398 -16.73 42.64 -81.27
C LYS A 398 -15.53 43.03 -80.41
N GLU A 399 -15.05 44.27 -80.53
CA GLU A 399 -13.97 44.81 -79.72
C GLU A 399 -14.38 44.90 -78.24
N ARG A 400 -15.59 45.42 -77.95
CA ARG A 400 -16.18 45.39 -76.60
C ARG A 400 -16.36 43.96 -76.07
N SER A 401 -16.83 43.03 -76.90
CA SER A 401 -16.97 41.61 -76.52
C SER A 401 -15.62 40.99 -76.18
N PHE A 402 -14.57 41.27 -76.96
CA PHE A 402 -13.22 40.80 -76.70
C PHE A 402 -12.65 41.39 -75.40
N LEU A 403 -12.77 42.71 -75.20
CA LEU A 403 -12.30 43.39 -73.98
C LEU A 403 -13.05 42.95 -72.71
N VAL A 404 -14.32 42.55 -72.82
CA VAL A 404 -15.08 41.96 -71.70
C VAL A 404 -14.61 40.55 -71.39
N GLU A 405 -14.38 39.70 -72.40
CA GLU A 405 -13.85 38.34 -72.23
C GLU A 405 -12.39 38.34 -71.73
N GLU A 406 -11.57 39.28 -72.19
CA GLU A 406 -10.19 39.49 -71.71
C GLU A 406 -10.18 39.96 -70.25
N ARG A 407 -11.03 40.94 -69.88
CA ARG A 407 -11.23 41.34 -68.48
C ARG A 407 -11.70 40.18 -67.61
N ARG A 408 -12.66 39.38 -68.08
CA ARG A 408 -13.17 38.19 -67.37
C ARG A 408 -12.08 37.15 -67.13
N ARG A 409 -11.18 36.95 -68.09
CA ARG A 409 -10.00 36.08 -67.94
C ARG A 409 -9.00 36.61 -66.93
N LEU A 410 -8.69 37.91 -66.97
CA LEU A 410 -7.79 38.56 -66.00
C LEU A 410 -8.38 38.53 -64.58
N GLU A 411 -9.69 38.69 -64.42
CA GLU A 411 -10.38 38.55 -63.13
C GLU A 411 -10.38 37.09 -62.63
N GLU A 412 -10.60 36.10 -63.51
CA GLU A 412 -10.41 34.68 -63.17
C GLU A 412 -8.96 34.34 -62.82
N GLU A 413 -7.97 34.89 -63.54
CA GLU A 413 -6.55 34.65 -63.30
C GLU A 413 -6.09 35.26 -61.97
N GLN A 414 -6.48 36.50 -61.66
CA GLN A 414 -6.23 37.08 -60.35
C GLN A 414 -6.94 36.32 -59.23
N LYS A 415 -8.15 35.80 -59.46
CA LYS A 415 -8.84 34.97 -58.47
C LYS A 415 -8.12 33.65 -58.21
N ARG A 416 -7.65 32.97 -59.26
CA ARG A 416 -6.80 31.76 -59.14
C ARG A 416 -5.49 32.04 -58.41
N LEU A 417 -4.82 33.14 -58.73
CA LEU A 417 -3.57 33.57 -58.06
C LEU A 417 -3.80 33.98 -56.59
N ALA A 418 -4.99 34.47 -56.23
CA ALA A 418 -5.37 34.76 -54.85
C ALA A 418 -5.71 33.46 -54.08
N GLU A 419 -6.44 32.53 -54.70
CA GLU A 419 -6.74 31.20 -54.14
C GLU A 419 -5.46 30.37 -53.95
N GLU A 420 -4.55 30.36 -54.93
CA GLU A 420 -3.22 29.73 -54.84
C GLU A 420 -2.38 30.33 -53.71
N ARG A 421 -2.41 31.66 -53.54
CA ARG A 421 -1.73 32.33 -52.42
C ARG A 421 -2.34 31.97 -51.06
N SER A 422 -3.67 31.91 -50.94
CA SER A 422 -4.35 31.49 -49.70
C SER A 422 -3.94 30.07 -49.33
N LEU A 423 -3.98 29.14 -50.30
CA LEU A 423 -3.57 27.75 -50.10
C LEU A 423 -2.08 27.62 -49.72
N LEU A 424 -1.19 28.41 -50.32
CA LEU A 424 0.23 28.44 -49.94
C LEU A 424 0.47 29.04 -48.54
N GLU A 425 -0.36 29.99 -48.11
CA GLU A 425 -0.27 30.59 -46.77
C GLU A 425 -0.84 29.65 -45.70
N GLU A 426 -1.96 28.98 -45.99
CA GLU A 426 -2.55 27.91 -45.19
C GLU A 426 -1.60 26.70 -45.06
N GLU A 427 -0.97 26.25 -46.15
CA GLU A 427 0.02 25.15 -46.12
C GLU A 427 1.24 25.51 -45.26
N ARG A 428 1.69 26.79 -45.31
CA ARG A 428 2.81 27.28 -44.49
C ARG A 428 2.41 27.41 -43.02
N LEU A 429 1.19 27.85 -42.73
CA LEU A 429 0.65 27.91 -41.38
C LEU A 429 0.52 26.50 -40.78
N HIS A 430 -0.03 25.55 -41.55
CA HIS A 430 -0.12 24.14 -41.15
C HIS A 430 1.26 23.53 -40.89
N LYS A 431 2.25 23.74 -41.77
CA LYS A 431 3.62 23.25 -41.55
C LYS A 431 4.29 23.87 -40.32
N GLN A 432 4.04 25.15 -40.03
CA GLN A 432 4.52 25.80 -38.80
C GLN A 432 3.87 25.20 -37.55
N GLN A 433 2.54 25.02 -37.55
CA GLN A 433 1.81 24.38 -36.46
C GLN A 433 2.22 22.90 -36.26
N GLU A 434 2.49 22.18 -37.34
CA GLU A 434 2.95 20.79 -37.31
C GLU A 434 4.39 20.68 -36.78
N GLU A 435 5.29 21.59 -37.16
CA GLU A 435 6.63 21.69 -36.55
C GLU A 435 6.57 22.10 -35.07
N GLU A 436 5.74 23.08 -34.71
CA GLU A 436 5.57 23.52 -33.32
C GLU A 436 4.98 22.40 -32.45
N SER A 437 3.95 21.71 -32.95
CA SER A 437 3.38 20.51 -32.32
C SER A 437 4.44 19.42 -32.12
N LYS A 438 5.23 19.08 -33.14
CA LYS A 438 6.34 18.10 -33.02
C LYS A 438 7.46 18.55 -32.07
N ARG A 439 7.69 19.86 -31.91
CA ARG A 439 8.63 20.42 -30.92
C ARG A 439 8.04 20.29 -29.51
N LEU A 440 6.78 20.65 -29.31
CA LEU A 440 6.06 20.51 -28.04
C LEU A 440 5.96 19.04 -27.60
N GLU A 441 5.62 18.13 -28.52
CA GLU A 441 5.56 16.69 -28.29
C GLU A 441 6.93 16.14 -27.86
N LYS A 442 8.02 16.55 -28.53
CA LYS A 442 9.40 16.19 -28.12
C LYS A 442 9.76 16.73 -26.73
N VAL A 443 9.39 17.98 -26.42
CA VAL A 443 9.62 18.56 -25.10
C VAL A 443 8.83 17.81 -24.03
N GLN A 444 7.54 17.54 -24.26
CA GLN A 444 6.69 16.76 -23.36
C GLN A 444 7.25 15.35 -23.13
N LYS A 445 7.59 14.61 -24.20
CA LYS A 445 8.23 13.29 -24.10
C LYS A 445 9.54 13.33 -23.32
N SER A 446 10.41 14.33 -23.54
CA SER A 446 11.65 14.46 -22.77
C SER A 446 11.41 14.76 -21.28
N GLN A 447 10.40 15.58 -20.94
CA GLN A 447 10.01 15.85 -19.56
C GLN A 447 9.35 14.64 -18.89
N GLU A 448 8.58 13.85 -19.65
CA GLU A 448 7.98 12.60 -19.19
C GLU A 448 9.03 11.52 -18.95
N GLU A 449 9.97 11.32 -19.89
CA GLU A 449 11.14 10.45 -19.69
C GLU A 449 11.99 10.88 -18.49
N GLU A 450 12.22 12.18 -18.27
CA GLU A 450 12.94 12.67 -17.10
C GLU A 450 12.16 12.41 -15.79
N ARG A 451 10.83 12.57 -15.80
CA ARG A 451 9.96 12.23 -14.65
C ARG A 451 9.98 10.73 -14.36
N LEU A 452 9.81 9.88 -15.37
CA LEU A 452 9.91 8.42 -15.26
C LEU A 452 11.29 7.99 -14.77
N ARG A 453 12.37 8.63 -15.25
CA ARG A 453 13.73 8.36 -14.78
C ARG A 453 13.90 8.71 -13.30
N LYS A 454 13.41 9.87 -12.85
CA LYS A 454 13.44 10.27 -11.43
C LYS A 454 12.60 9.34 -10.56
N GLN A 455 11.40 8.93 -11.01
CA GLN A 455 10.57 7.95 -10.32
C GLN A 455 11.26 6.59 -10.19
N ARG A 456 11.85 6.06 -11.27
CA ARG A 456 12.63 4.81 -11.25
C ARG A 456 13.87 4.91 -10.37
N GLU A 457 14.53 6.05 -10.31
CA GLU A 457 15.69 6.27 -9.43
C GLU A 457 15.28 6.36 -7.95
N GLU A 458 14.15 6.99 -7.63
CA GLU A 458 13.55 6.93 -6.29
C GLU A 458 13.10 5.53 -5.90
N GLU A 459 12.46 4.81 -6.82
CA GLU A 459 12.02 3.42 -6.63
C GLU A 459 13.21 2.50 -6.39
N HIS A 460 14.26 2.58 -7.21
CA HIS A 460 15.51 1.86 -6.99
C HIS A 460 16.14 2.21 -5.63
N LYS A 461 16.14 3.48 -5.21
CA LYS A 461 16.61 3.90 -3.86
C LYS A 461 15.71 3.46 -2.70
N ARG A 462 14.45 3.08 -2.97
CA ARG A 462 13.55 2.44 -1.99
C ARG A 462 13.85 0.94 -1.92
N LEU A 463 13.87 0.27 -3.08
CA LEU A 463 14.17 -1.16 -3.22
C LEU A 463 15.56 -1.53 -2.69
N GLU A 464 16.58 -0.68 -2.89
CA GLU A 464 17.93 -0.90 -2.34
C GLU A 464 17.93 -0.83 -0.80
N LYS A 465 17.17 0.09 -0.20
CA LYS A 465 17.00 0.19 1.26
C LYS A 465 16.16 -0.96 1.82
N GLU A 466 15.22 -1.46 1.04
CA GLU A 466 14.39 -2.62 1.39
C GLU A 466 15.21 -3.92 1.30
N GLN A 467 16.02 -4.11 0.26
CA GLN A 467 16.98 -5.22 0.18
C GLN A 467 18.03 -5.18 1.28
N LYS A 468 18.52 -3.99 1.69
CA LYS A 468 19.44 -3.86 2.84
C LYS A 468 18.77 -4.33 4.15
N LYS A 469 17.54 -3.89 4.43
CA LYS A 469 16.76 -4.38 5.58
C LYS A 469 16.48 -5.88 5.51
N LEU A 470 16.09 -6.41 4.35
CA LEU A 470 15.87 -7.84 4.17
C LEU A 470 17.19 -8.64 4.28
N GLY A 471 18.34 -8.02 4.01
CA GLY A 471 19.67 -8.58 4.26
C GLY A 471 20.01 -8.61 5.76
N GLU A 472 19.76 -7.51 6.47
CA GLU A 472 19.90 -7.40 7.93
C GLU A 472 18.98 -8.42 8.65
N GLU A 473 17.70 -8.48 8.26
CA GLU A 473 16.70 -9.44 8.76
C GLU A 473 17.10 -10.89 8.46
N ARG A 474 17.59 -11.19 7.25
CA ARG A 474 18.14 -12.51 6.92
C ARG A 474 19.39 -12.85 7.73
N SER A 475 20.24 -11.88 8.05
CA SER A 475 21.41 -12.10 8.92
C SER A 475 20.97 -12.47 10.34
N LEU A 476 20.00 -11.74 10.90
CA LEU A 476 19.42 -12.03 12.21
C LEU A 476 18.76 -13.41 12.25
N LEU A 477 17.97 -13.77 11.23
CA LEU A 477 17.35 -15.10 11.10
C LEU A 477 18.39 -16.23 10.89
N VAL A 478 19.55 -15.93 10.30
CA VAL A 478 20.67 -16.89 10.21
C VAL A 478 21.32 -17.09 11.57
N GLU A 479 21.58 -16.01 12.33
CA GLU A 479 22.10 -16.11 13.69
C GLU A 479 21.13 -16.80 14.66
N GLU A 480 19.83 -16.51 14.56
CA GLU A 480 18.78 -17.17 15.35
C GLU A 480 18.71 -18.66 15.04
N ARG A 481 18.75 -19.04 13.76
CA ARG A 481 18.82 -20.46 13.37
C ARG A 481 20.08 -21.14 13.90
N ILE A 482 21.24 -20.48 13.89
CA ILE A 482 22.49 -21.04 14.46
C ILE A 482 22.33 -21.27 15.98
N LYS A 483 21.78 -20.29 16.71
CA LYS A 483 21.53 -20.41 18.16
C LYS A 483 20.57 -21.56 18.49
N LEU A 484 19.52 -21.73 17.68
CA LEU A 484 18.57 -22.85 17.80
C LEU A 484 19.19 -24.20 17.42
N GLU A 485 20.06 -24.25 16.41
CA GLU A 485 20.77 -25.47 16.01
C GLU A 485 21.82 -25.90 17.05
N GLU A 486 22.46 -24.95 17.71
CA GLU A 486 23.31 -25.20 18.90
C GLU A 486 22.48 -25.64 20.12
N GLU A 487 21.29 -25.09 20.31
CA GLU A 487 20.38 -25.50 21.41
C GLU A 487 19.82 -26.91 21.20
N GLN A 488 19.44 -27.25 19.96
CA GLN A 488 19.07 -28.61 19.58
C GLN A 488 20.21 -29.60 19.85
N LYS A 489 21.45 -29.29 19.47
CA LYS A 489 22.61 -30.14 19.75
C LYS A 489 22.86 -30.31 21.25
N ARG A 490 22.75 -29.26 22.06
CA ARG A 490 22.84 -29.37 23.53
C ARG A 490 21.75 -30.28 24.11
N LEU A 491 20.52 -30.18 23.61
CA LEU A 491 19.40 -31.03 24.06
C LEU A 491 19.54 -32.49 23.58
N GLU A 492 20.10 -32.72 22.39
CA GLU A 492 20.44 -34.06 21.88
C GLU A 492 21.58 -34.70 22.69
N GLU A 493 22.64 -33.94 23.01
CA GLU A 493 23.73 -34.35 23.89
C GLU A 493 23.23 -34.66 25.32
N GLU A 494 22.37 -33.81 25.89
CA GLU A 494 21.75 -34.03 27.20
C GLU A 494 20.82 -35.28 27.20
N CYS A 495 20.07 -35.49 26.12
CA CYS A 495 19.22 -36.68 25.95
C CYS A 495 20.08 -37.95 25.85
N LEU A 496 21.17 -37.92 25.06
CA LEU A 496 22.11 -39.02 24.92
C LEU A 496 22.81 -39.33 26.25
N HIS A 497 23.25 -38.32 26.99
CA HIS A 497 23.81 -38.50 28.33
C HIS A 497 22.79 -39.13 29.29
N LYS A 498 21.54 -38.66 29.30
CA LYS A 498 20.45 -39.23 30.11
C LYS A 498 20.08 -40.66 29.70
N GLN A 499 20.28 -41.04 28.44
CA GLN A 499 20.13 -42.42 27.99
C GLN A 499 21.31 -43.28 28.49
N GLN A 500 22.55 -42.84 28.29
CA GLN A 500 23.74 -43.55 28.77
C GLN A 500 23.75 -43.72 30.29
N GLU A 501 23.29 -42.72 31.06
CA GLU A 501 23.14 -42.81 32.51
C GLU A 501 22.09 -43.86 32.92
N LYS A 502 20.98 -43.98 32.19
CA LYS A 502 19.98 -45.03 32.41
C LYS A 502 20.51 -46.42 32.05
N GLU A 503 21.25 -46.56 30.95
CA GLU A 503 21.88 -47.81 30.54
C GLU A 503 22.96 -48.26 31.55
N GLN A 504 23.75 -47.32 32.08
CA GLN A 504 24.70 -47.60 33.16
C GLN A 504 24.01 -48.02 34.46
N LYS A 505 22.92 -47.34 34.86
CA LYS A 505 22.12 -47.71 36.04
C LYS A 505 21.48 -49.08 35.90
N LEU A 506 20.91 -49.39 34.72
CA LEU A 506 20.35 -50.72 34.44
C LEU A 506 21.41 -51.82 34.52
N LEU A 507 22.61 -51.56 34.00
CA LEU A 507 23.75 -52.48 34.08
C LEU A 507 24.29 -52.64 35.52
N GLU A 508 24.24 -51.60 36.33
CA GLU A 508 24.57 -51.66 37.76
C GLU A 508 23.51 -52.45 38.54
N GLU A 509 22.23 -52.23 38.28
CA GLU A 509 21.11 -52.99 38.83
C GLU A 509 21.18 -54.48 38.43
N GLU A 510 21.51 -54.81 37.18
CA GLU A 510 21.73 -56.19 36.73
C GLU A 510 22.90 -56.85 37.49
N ARG A 511 24.02 -56.13 37.66
CA ARG A 511 25.18 -56.62 38.43
C ARG A 511 24.83 -56.83 39.91
N LEU A 512 24.05 -55.94 40.51
CA LEU A 512 23.55 -56.08 41.88
C LEU A 512 22.55 -57.25 42.00
N HIS A 513 21.66 -57.44 41.02
CA HIS A 513 20.75 -58.58 40.97
C HIS A 513 21.52 -59.90 40.90
N LYS A 514 22.53 -59.98 40.03
CA LYS A 514 23.39 -61.15 39.90
C LYS A 514 24.19 -61.44 41.18
N GLN A 515 24.73 -60.42 41.84
CA GLN A 515 25.37 -60.56 43.16
C GLN A 515 24.40 -61.05 44.23
N ARG A 516 23.13 -60.61 44.21
CA ARG A 516 22.08 -61.11 45.12
C ARG A 516 21.73 -62.57 44.83
N GLU A 517 21.59 -62.98 43.57
CA GLU A 517 21.39 -64.39 43.21
C GLU A 517 22.56 -65.27 43.66
N GLU A 518 23.80 -64.85 43.41
CA GLU A 518 25.01 -65.56 43.85
C GLU A 518 25.10 -65.58 45.39
N GLY A 519 24.58 -64.55 46.07
CA GLY A 519 24.38 -64.54 47.52
C GLY A 519 23.35 -65.59 47.99
N HIS A 520 22.16 -65.59 47.40
CA HIS A 520 21.10 -66.55 47.71
C HIS A 520 21.52 -68.00 47.46
N LYS A 521 22.20 -68.30 46.35
CA LYS A 521 22.72 -69.65 46.04
C LYS A 521 23.72 -70.13 47.10
N ARG A 522 24.61 -69.25 47.59
CA ARG A 522 25.53 -69.57 48.69
C ARG A 522 24.81 -69.81 50.01
N LEU A 523 23.79 -69.00 50.34
CA LEU A 523 22.97 -69.19 51.54
C LEU A 523 22.14 -70.49 51.48
N GLU A 524 21.61 -70.85 50.31
CA GLU A 524 20.89 -72.11 50.10
C GLU A 524 21.81 -73.34 50.22
N GLU A 525 23.04 -73.25 49.69
CA GLU A 525 24.08 -74.27 49.91
C GLU A 525 24.54 -74.37 51.37
N GLU A 526 24.59 -73.25 52.10
CA GLU A 526 24.97 -73.21 53.52
C GLU A 526 23.86 -73.78 54.40
N GLN A 527 22.59 -73.46 54.12
CA GLN A 527 21.42 -74.05 54.77
C GLN A 527 21.39 -75.57 54.59
N LYS A 528 21.60 -76.09 53.37
CA LYS A 528 21.64 -77.55 53.12
C LYS A 528 22.75 -78.25 53.91
N LYS A 529 23.95 -77.64 54.00
CA LYS A 529 25.05 -78.18 54.83
C LYS A 529 24.69 -78.19 56.32
N LEU A 530 24.00 -77.16 56.81
CA LEU A 530 23.53 -77.10 58.19
C LEU A 530 22.43 -78.14 58.48
N GLU A 531 21.52 -78.37 57.53
CA GLU A 531 20.49 -79.43 57.61
C GLU A 531 21.13 -80.84 57.59
N GLU A 532 22.08 -81.11 56.69
CA GLU A 532 22.85 -82.36 56.63
C GLU A 532 23.63 -82.62 57.95
N ASP A 533 24.27 -81.60 58.52
CA ASP A 533 24.98 -81.74 59.80
C ASP A 533 24.05 -81.78 61.01
N GLU A 534 22.83 -81.24 60.95
CA GLU A 534 21.79 -81.52 61.94
C GLU A 534 21.27 -82.95 61.86
N GLU A 535 20.99 -83.48 60.67
CA GLU A 535 20.56 -84.86 60.49
C GLU A 535 21.64 -85.85 60.96
N ARG A 536 22.91 -85.59 60.61
CA ARG A 536 24.07 -86.33 61.15
C ARG A 536 24.09 -86.34 62.68
N ARG A 537 23.91 -85.18 63.33
CA ARG A 537 23.89 -85.07 64.80
C ARG A 537 22.70 -85.81 65.42
N ARG A 538 21.51 -85.76 64.80
CA ARG A 538 20.33 -86.51 65.25
C ARG A 538 20.58 -88.02 65.18
N LEU A 539 21.19 -88.51 64.10
CA LEU A 539 21.58 -89.93 63.94
C LEU A 539 22.64 -90.36 64.97
N GLU A 540 23.65 -89.53 65.25
CA GLU A 540 24.65 -89.80 66.30
C GLU A 540 24.04 -89.83 67.71
N GLU A 541 23.10 -88.93 68.03
CA GLU A 541 22.38 -88.98 69.31
C GLU A 541 21.42 -90.18 69.41
N GLU A 542 20.83 -90.63 68.31
CA GLU A 542 20.01 -91.84 68.32
C GLU A 542 20.87 -93.10 68.53
N GLN A 543 22.03 -93.19 67.86
CA GLN A 543 22.99 -94.27 68.09
C GLN A 543 23.46 -94.31 69.54
N LYS A 544 23.81 -93.16 70.13
CA LYS A 544 24.15 -93.05 71.57
C LYS A 544 23.00 -93.52 72.47
N ARG A 545 21.76 -93.10 72.20
CA ARG A 545 20.57 -93.56 72.95
C ARG A 545 20.36 -95.07 72.83
N GLN A 546 20.56 -95.67 71.65
CA GLN A 546 20.49 -97.13 71.47
C GLN A 546 21.63 -97.87 72.19
N GLU A 547 22.84 -97.29 72.26
CA GLU A 547 23.97 -97.86 73.01
C GLU A 547 23.77 -97.77 74.52
N GLU A 548 23.32 -96.63 75.04
CA GLU A 548 22.93 -96.45 76.44
C GLU A 548 21.80 -97.41 76.85
N GLU A 549 20.79 -97.63 75.99
CA GLU A 549 19.71 -98.58 76.26
C GLU A 549 20.23 -100.03 76.30
N ARG A 550 21.15 -100.40 75.40
CA ARG A 550 21.82 -101.72 75.43
C ARG A 550 22.63 -101.91 76.72
N LEU A 551 23.42 -100.91 77.11
CA LEU A 551 24.21 -100.94 78.35
C LEU A 551 23.31 -100.99 79.60
N ARG A 552 22.17 -100.29 79.57
CA ARG A 552 21.16 -100.36 80.64
C ARG A 552 20.54 -101.75 80.73
N LYS A 553 20.18 -102.38 79.62
CA LYS A 553 19.65 -103.76 79.58
C LYS A 553 20.68 -104.78 80.09
N GLN A 554 21.96 -104.65 79.70
CA GLN A 554 23.05 -105.47 80.24
C GLN A 554 23.18 -105.32 81.76
N LYS A 555 23.14 -104.09 82.30
CA LYS A 555 23.19 -103.84 83.75
C LYS A 555 21.96 -104.37 84.49
N GLU A 556 20.77 -104.31 83.89
CA GLU A 556 19.57 -104.92 84.49
C GLU A 556 19.66 -106.45 84.50
N GLU A 557 20.15 -107.07 83.42
CA GLU A 557 20.37 -108.51 83.36
C GLU A 557 21.46 -108.99 84.34
N GLU A 558 22.56 -108.24 84.46
CA GLU A 558 23.60 -108.48 85.47
C GLU A 558 23.05 -108.35 86.89
N CYS A 559 22.26 -107.31 87.17
CA CYS A 559 21.59 -107.12 88.47
C CYS A 559 20.62 -108.26 88.79
N ARG A 560 19.88 -108.79 87.80
CA ARG A 560 19.02 -109.99 87.99
C ARG A 560 19.85 -111.23 88.34
N ARG A 561 21.01 -111.41 87.71
CA ARG A 561 21.93 -112.55 87.98
C ARG A 561 22.59 -112.43 89.36
N GLN A 562 22.94 -111.22 89.79
CA GLN A 562 23.43 -110.95 91.14
C GLN A 562 22.33 -111.22 92.18
N GLY A 563 21.09 -110.77 91.96
CA GLY A 563 19.96 -111.07 92.85
C GLY A 563 19.68 -112.57 92.99
N GLN A 564 19.76 -113.33 91.88
CA GLN A 564 19.65 -114.80 91.92
C GLN A 564 20.78 -115.45 92.75
N GLN A 565 22.01 -114.96 92.61
CA GLN A 565 23.14 -115.45 93.41
C GLN A 565 22.99 -115.10 94.90
N GLU A 566 22.46 -113.92 95.24
CA GLU A 566 22.18 -113.55 96.64
C GLU A 566 21.04 -114.39 97.24
N GLU A 567 19.99 -114.73 96.48
CA GLU A 567 18.94 -115.66 96.94
C GLU A 567 19.49 -117.07 97.21
N GLU A 568 20.35 -117.62 96.33
CA GLU A 568 21.03 -118.90 96.57
C GLU A 568 21.94 -118.84 97.82
N LEU A 569 22.70 -117.76 98.00
CA LEU A 569 23.60 -117.58 99.16
C LEU A 569 22.83 -117.44 100.48
N ASN A 570 21.68 -116.77 100.46
CA ASN A 570 20.81 -116.61 101.64
C ASN A 570 20.16 -117.95 102.03
N GLN A 571 19.69 -118.74 101.06
CA GLN A 571 19.20 -120.11 101.31
C GLN A 571 20.29 -121.02 101.91
N GLN A 572 21.56 -120.86 101.50
CA GLN A 572 22.68 -121.60 102.08
C GLN A 572 23.02 -121.19 103.53
N GLN A 573 22.80 -119.92 103.91
CA GLN A 573 23.09 -119.45 105.27
C GLN A 573 22.08 -119.95 106.33
N ILE A 574 20.84 -120.24 105.94
CA ILE A 574 19.78 -120.74 106.85
C ILE A 574 20.12 -122.11 107.46
N THR A 575 21.03 -122.90 106.85
CA THR A 575 21.29 -124.29 107.25
C THR A 575 22.50 -124.51 108.17
N ASN A 576 23.29 -123.48 108.48
CA ASN A 576 24.67 -123.68 108.98
C ASN A 576 25.09 -122.89 110.25
N LYS A 577 24.17 -122.39 111.09
CA LYS A 577 24.58 -121.56 112.25
C LYS A 577 23.74 -121.64 113.53
N ASP A 578 23.51 -122.85 114.03
CA ASP A 578 22.83 -123.11 115.32
C ASP A 578 23.78 -123.48 116.49
N ILE A 579 25.03 -123.00 116.44
CA ILE A 579 26.09 -123.32 117.44
C ILE A 579 26.86 -122.05 117.86
N SER A 580 27.18 -121.97 119.16
CA SER A 580 28.02 -120.95 119.83
C SER A 580 27.43 -119.54 120.04
N GLN A 581 26.57 -119.43 121.05
CA GLN A 581 26.32 -118.19 121.80
C GLN A 581 27.49 -117.87 122.77
N ARG A 582 27.75 -116.59 123.09
CA ARG A 582 27.74 -115.98 124.46
C ARG A 582 28.52 -114.66 124.58
N ASN A 583 27.91 -113.71 125.32
CA ASN A 583 28.51 -112.59 126.10
C ASN A 583 29.33 -111.51 125.32
N SER A 584 29.47 -110.23 125.68
CA SER A 584 28.74 -109.23 126.52
C SER A 584 29.52 -107.87 126.41
N GLN A 585 29.09 -106.65 126.80
CA GLN A 585 27.92 -106.14 127.53
C GLN A 585 27.76 -104.58 127.38
N VAL A 586 26.64 -104.04 127.87
CA VAL A 586 26.32 -102.65 128.36
C VAL A 586 25.43 -101.74 127.44
N PRO A 587 24.30 -101.19 127.97
CA PRO A 587 23.38 -100.28 127.23
C PRO A 587 23.25 -98.84 127.80
N THR A 588 22.73 -97.89 126.99
CA THR A 588 22.03 -96.64 127.45
C THR A 588 21.11 -96.04 126.37
N PHE A 589 20.01 -95.39 126.78
CA PHE A 589 19.05 -94.60 125.97
C PHE A 589 19.31 -93.07 126.15
N ASN A 590 18.91 -92.20 125.19
CA ASN A 590 17.77 -91.24 125.34
C ASN A 590 17.56 -90.12 124.25
N CYS A 591 16.33 -89.58 124.24
CA CYS A 591 15.89 -88.18 123.94
C CYS A 591 15.93 -87.53 122.52
N CYS A 592 14.79 -87.59 121.82
CA CYS A 592 13.80 -86.50 121.58
C CYS A 592 14.15 -85.02 121.25
N LEU A 593 13.41 -84.48 120.23
CA LEU A 593 12.77 -83.14 120.09
C LEU A 593 13.59 -81.81 120.02
N ASN A 594 13.43 -81.02 118.93
CA ASN A 594 12.55 -79.81 118.88
C ASN A 594 12.57 -79.03 117.51
N PRO A 595 11.60 -78.12 117.26
CA PRO A 595 11.55 -77.21 116.09
C PRO A 595 11.63 -75.69 116.43
N ASN A 596 11.84 -74.81 115.42
CA ASN A 596 11.37 -73.39 115.31
C ASN A 596 11.98 -72.67 114.07
N PHE A 597 11.77 -71.36 113.82
CA PHE A 597 10.59 -70.63 113.30
C PHE A 597 10.94 -69.12 113.13
N GLY A 598 10.55 -68.47 112.01
CA GLY A 598 10.59 -66.99 111.82
C GLY A 598 11.97 -66.36 111.50
N SER A 599 12.07 -65.13 110.96
CA SER A 599 11.06 -64.23 110.37
C SER A 599 11.72 -63.04 109.62
N GLY A 600 10.98 -62.34 108.74
CA GLY A 600 11.25 -60.92 108.42
C GLY A 600 10.84 -60.44 107.00
N GLN A 601 10.31 -59.21 106.89
CA GLN A 601 9.89 -58.57 105.62
C GLN A 601 10.60 -57.22 105.42
N ALA A 602 10.71 -56.73 104.17
CA ALA A 602 10.58 -55.30 103.81
C ALA A 602 10.40 -55.10 102.28
N HIS A 603 9.78 -53.99 101.89
CA HIS A 603 9.49 -53.57 100.50
C HIS A 603 10.62 -52.73 99.86
N TYR A 604 10.69 -52.74 98.52
CA TYR A 604 10.79 -51.61 97.55
C TYR A 604 11.05 -52.30 96.17
N GLN A 605 10.28 -52.17 95.07
CA GLN A 605 9.25 -51.23 94.57
C GLN A 605 9.80 -49.93 93.95
N GLU A 606 10.24 -50.01 92.68
CA GLU A 606 10.28 -48.87 91.74
C GLU A 606 10.19 -49.35 90.27
N ASP A 607 9.32 -48.69 89.51
CA ASP A 607 9.27 -48.45 88.06
C ASP A 607 9.66 -49.54 87.03
N ASN A 608 8.70 -50.43 86.77
CA ASN A 608 8.52 -51.04 85.44
C ASN A 608 7.36 -50.36 84.69
N GLN A 609 7.63 -49.25 83.97
CA GLN A 609 6.71 -48.65 83.00
C GLN A 609 7.40 -48.36 81.66
N CYS A 610 7.69 -49.40 80.88
CA CYS A 610 7.92 -49.28 79.43
C CYS A 610 6.73 -49.90 78.67
N GLY A 611 5.74 -49.08 78.33
CA GLY A 611 4.54 -49.50 77.62
C GLY A 611 4.72 -49.60 76.11
N GLN A 612 5.53 -50.54 75.60
CA GLN A 612 5.64 -50.79 74.15
C GLN A 612 4.99 -52.12 73.75
N LYS A 613 3.99 -52.04 72.88
CA LYS A 613 3.27 -53.20 72.32
C LYS A 613 4.01 -53.73 71.09
N SER A 614 4.88 -54.73 71.27
CA SER A 614 5.45 -55.47 70.14
C SER A 614 4.39 -56.39 69.53
N CYS A 615 3.69 -55.91 68.49
CA CYS A 615 2.79 -56.76 67.70
C CYS A 615 3.61 -57.62 66.73
N ILE A 616 3.30 -58.91 66.64
CA ILE A 616 3.95 -59.84 65.73
C ILE A 616 3.38 -59.61 64.31
N VAL A 617 4.16 -58.97 63.44
CA VAL A 617 4.28 -59.32 62.00
C VAL A 617 5.38 -58.50 61.30
N HIS A 618 5.46 -57.17 61.51
CA HIS A 618 6.51 -56.31 60.92
C HIS A 618 7.09 -55.35 61.99
N GLY A 619 8.42 -55.33 62.17
CA GLY A 619 9.08 -54.60 63.26
C GLY A 619 9.65 -53.24 62.87
N LEU A 620 8.85 -52.18 62.97
CA LEU A 620 9.27 -50.77 62.88
C LEU A 620 8.52 -49.89 63.91
N TYR A 621 9.02 -48.67 64.17
CA TYR A 621 8.59 -47.80 65.27
C TYR A 621 7.38 -46.89 64.96
N PHE A 622 6.73 -46.39 66.01
CA PHE A 622 5.35 -45.88 66.00
C PHE A 622 5.18 -44.35 65.76
N GLU A 623 6.12 -43.67 65.09
CA GLU A 623 6.07 -42.20 64.88
C GLU A 623 5.93 -41.78 63.41
N GLN A 624 5.32 -42.63 62.57
CA GLN A 624 5.02 -42.30 61.15
C GLN A 624 3.55 -42.56 60.76
N CYS A 625 2.67 -42.83 61.74
CA CYS A 625 1.30 -43.28 61.46
C CYS A 625 0.37 -42.18 60.91
N GLN A 626 0.42 -40.96 61.44
CA GLN A 626 -0.42 -39.86 60.95
C GLN A 626 0.00 -39.38 59.56
N GLN A 627 1.30 -39.35 59.29
CA GLN A 627 1.83 -38.88 58.01
C GLN A 627 1.48 -39.84 56.86
N TYR A 628 1.41 -41.15 57.14
CA TYR A 628 0.90 -42.14 56.19
C TYR A 628 -0.62 -42.04 55.93
N GLU A 629 -1.42 -41.61 56.90
CA GLU A 629 -2.84 -41.33 56.68
C GLU A 629 -3.04 -40.04 55.86
N GLU A 630 -2.31 -38.96 56.19
CA GLU A 630 -2.35 -37.70 55.42
C GLU A 630 -1.85 -37.87 53.97
N ASP A 631 -0.75 -38.61 53.74
CA ASP A 631 -0.25 -38.90 52.39
C ASP A 631 -1.24 -39.76 51.60
N PHE A 632 -1.89 -40.76 52.24
CA PHE A 632 -2.87 -41.63 51.58
C PHE A 632 -4.18 -40.90 51.23
N GLU A 633 -4.73 -40.05 52.12
CA GLU A 633 -5.86 -39.18 51.79
C GLU A 633 -5.51 -38.17 50.70
N THR A 634 -4.28 -37.63 50.74
CA THR A 634 -3.78 -36.71 49.70
C THR A 634 -3.60 -37.40 48.35
N GLU A 635 -3.23 -38.68 48.32
CA GLU A 635 -3.18 -39.50 47.11
C GLU A 635 -4.59 -39.83 46.58
N LEU A 636 -5.52 -40.21 47.47
CA LEU A 636 -6.92 -40.44 47.11
C LEU A 636 -7.56 -39.19 46.46
N HIS A 637 -7.34 -38.00 47.03
CA HIS A 637 -7.84 -36.75 46.45
C HIS A 637 -7.15 -36.37 45.13
N LYS A 638 -5.89 -36.77 44.88
CA LYS A 638 -5.28 -36.65 43.54
C LYS A 638 -6.00 -37.55 42.53
N GLU A 639 -6.30 -38.79 42.88
CA GLU A 639 -7.04 -39.72 42.02
C GLU A 639 -8.48 -39.25 41.75
N GLU A 640 -9.21 -38.79 42.77
CA GLU A 640 -10.55 -38.18 42.60
C GLU A 640 -10.50 -36.94 41.70
N SER A 641 -9.48 -36.09 41.85
CA SER A 641 -9.27 -34.92 41.01
C SER A 641 -9.04 -35.33 39.55
N LEU A 642 -8.21 -36.35 39.31
CA LEU A 642 -7.97 -36.93 37.98
C LEU A 642 -9.26 -37.50 37.37
N ALA A 643 -10.02 -38.29 38.15
CA ALA A 643 -11.27 -38.90 37.72
C ALA A 643 -12.35 -37.85 37.40
N ASN A 644 -12.43 -36.77 38.17
CA ASN A 644 -13.34 -35.66 37.91
C ASN A 644 -12.88 -34.80 36.70
N SER A 645 -11.57 -34.70 36.46
CA SER A 645 -11.02 -34.08 35.26
C SER A 645 -11.38 -34.89 34.00
N MET A 646 -11.17 -36.21 34.02
CA MET A 646 -11.60 -37.11 32.94
C MET A 646 -13.10 -37.06 32.69
N LYS A 647 -13.95 -37.08 33.73
CA LYS A 647 -15.40 -36.90 33.59
C LYS A 647 -15.76 -35.60 32.87
N LYS A 648 -15.06 -34.48 33.14
CA LYS A 648 -15.28 -33.21 32.44
C LYS A 648 -14.89 -33.27 30.96
N GLU A 649 -13.78 -33.89 30.58
CA GLU A 649 -13.41 -34.05 29.16
C GLU A 649 -14.34 -35.02 28.42
N ILE A 650 -14.77 -36.11 29.06
CA ILE A 650 -15.77 -37.03 28.49
C ILE A 650 -17.10 -36.30 28.24
N LEU A 651 -17.57 -35.48 29.18
CA LEU A 651 -18.78 -34.67 28.99
C LEU A 651 -18.61 -33.61 27.89
N LYS A 652 -17.44 -32.96 27.77
CA LYS A 652 -17.12 -32.06 26.65
C LYS A 652 -17.13 -32.80 25.30
N PHE A 653 -16.61 -34.03 25.24
CA PHE A 653 -16.62 -34.85 24.03
C PHE A 653 -18.05 -35.20 23.60
N TYR A 654 -18.89 -35.67 24.53
CA TYR A 654 -20.31 -35.93 24.23
C TYR A 654 -21.08 -34.65 23.85
N ALA A 655 -20.79 -33.50 24.47
CA ALA A 655 -21.41 -32.23 24.06
C ALA A 655 -21.01 -31.81 22.63
N ARG A 656 -19.76 -32.05 22.20
CA ARG A 656 -19.33 -31.82 20.81
C ARG A 656 -20.03 -32.77 19.84
N GLN A 657 -20.16 -34.05 20.19
CA GLN A 657 -20.90 -35.05 19.40
C GLN A 657 -22.38 -34.65 19.23
N MET A 658 -23.06 -34.30 20.33
CA MET A 658 -24.47 -33.87 20.30
C MET A 658 -24.69 -32.60 19.47
N ASN A 659 -23.76 -31.64 19.51
CA ASN A 659 -23.84 -30.44 18.68
C ASN A 659 -23.56 -30.74 17.19
N ALA A 660 -22.74 -31.75 16.88
CA ALA A 660 -22.44 -32.17 15.51
C ALA A 660 -23.54 -33.04 14.86
N VAL A 661 -24.57 -33.43 15.62
CA VAL A 661 -25.75 -34.19 15.15
C VAL A 661 -26.98 -33.28 15.01
N ASN A 662 -26.90 -32.01 15.45
CA ASN A 662 -27.96 -31.00 15.29
C ASN A 662 -27.64 -29.97 14.18
N TYR A 663 -26.70 -30.30 13.29
CA TYR A 663 -26.31 -29.55 12.08
C TYR A 663 -26.33 -30.49 10.87
#